data_AF-A0A971HSR1-F1
#
_entry.id   AF-A0A971HSR1-F1
#
_cell.length_a   1.000
_cell.length_b   1.000
_cell.length_c   1.000
_cell.angle_alpha   90.00
_cell.angle_beta   90.00
_cell.angle_gamma   90.00
#
_symmetry.space_group_name_H-M   'P 1'
#
loop_
_entity.id
_entity.type
_entity.pdbx_description
1 polymer ?
#
loop_
_entity_poly.entity_id
_entity_poly.type
_entity_poly.pdbx_seq_one_letter_code
_entity_poly.pdbx_strand_id
1 'polypeptide(L)'
;RSVLWITFLTLFCAVLFATGCNLFGGGSSGNASLPGELSVINVENHDRTLALIKEAGGIKIEIPANAMSVNYSLSIKKIITDLDAASASLLKSDLTLANNLTLISPICLISITPDNPGLAASAIRANAIGDSLIFSQPASLTMPLNAHQLNWAKYNYFIASGDDSKTWSFEPLNPAESLTAVIKRILIITKYCCVVAQPKSNQPEADSLQVSASKPDFVPAVTQKFDENPLLSITLETSAALNYSQAGVNPPKLRLIAFTPFDFGPNLKSTQLLPPYYKEINLTTAEMTAQTGKIATFTLPLEINGIAYNESKHPATIFADASWLSASNILYTADLTRFGFAPLTRAFATAVSPMENATDTFVTNSVVFSFDKQMRANTLESAITIEPAIPFIASYSYTANSINRLTIIPDTTWEYNTQYTVTLATSALDIGGYPLFEPVQLTFTTIADLSQNPALVSPAPSVRNFARPFEPLIVSFPHPVNTGTVVKGTGLVLEKAGVEVQDYTLQWDGNKTMFFLYPDVKLDELSSYTISIYAQHVKYSTGENIAESLIATFTVCPFNHGFGTSANPFQVFTARELSYVGYPGYNDKHYTQAVDIDLADSQYNAAYDDGKGWIPRDFSGVYDGDNNKIQNLSINRPDTDDVGLFKTLTSADIKNVIIETAEVTGNSNVGALCGKAFDTDFFMCEVRLNSDITGTNNNVGGLIGKAYSGSLIENCTFYTSQITGKENVGGIAGYQTLDTTLTSCVSSNCFISGSVKNIGGIAGLTSESSNIAYSNSIDLIISGPQYVGGITGQLNTDSNLRGSHPYDLSVLGNNYTGIIAGAMSGGSIIYESATYDSSNAVGFGSYTGGIVGHMSDNSTVDKCASKGRITAIAHAGGISGYCEGDSYITESYFDGIVNDWEGYNGPVERINFGGIAGTVMNSYVLNSYASGTVIATETSNVGGLVGFTDYSSIQKCYSRTEIDFNDYGAALIGKMTNESALISCVALNTSISTAPANWGITTSNIESDGVFNCYALDSLPTTGEPLKDAPRKTDAEFKTTEFYTTASNWPTGGWDFVSIWQNETEGTTYPTLQNIPGLIW
;
A
#
# COMPACT_ATOMS: atom_id res chain seq x y z
N ARG A 1 10.62 37.15 19.02
CA ARG A 1 11.99 37.36 18.47
C ARG A 1 12.77 36.05 18.30
N SER A 2 12.51 35.01 19.07
CA SER A 2 13.07 33.65 18.95
C SER A 2 12.49 32.81 17.78
N VAL A 3 11.29 33.15 17.30
CA VAL A 3 10.62 32.46 16.19
C VAL A 3 11.17 32.84 14.82
N LEU A 4 11.72 34.06 14.67
CA LEU A 4 12.31 34.54 13.41
C LEU A 4 13.71 33.95 13.12
N TRP A 5 14.41 33.43 14.13
CA TRP A 5 15.75 32.86 13.97
C TRP A 5 15.72 31.38 13.55
N ILE A 6 14.69 30.63 13.96
CA ILE A 6 14.49 29.22 13.58
C ILE A 6 13.99 29.11 12.13
N THR A 7 13.17 30.06 11.68
CA THR A 7 12.75 30.18 10.27
C THR A 7 13.87 30.65 9.36
N PHE A 8 14.83 31.46 9.84
CA PHE A 8 15.98 31.87 9.03
C PHE A 8 17.00 30.73 8.84
N LEU A 9 17.18 29.84 9.84
CA LEU A 9 18.15 28.74 9.77
C LEU A 9 17.69 27.58 8.87
N THR A 10 16.39 27.32 8.83
CA THR A 10 15.78 26.32 7.92
C THR A 10 15.75 26.80 6.47
N LEU A 11 15.51 28.10 6.23
CA LEU A 11 15.60 28.69 4.88
C LEU A 11 17.06 28.76 4.37
N PHE A 12 18.05 28.95 5.26
CA PHE A 12 19.47 29.04 4.88
C PHE A 12 20.11 27.67 4.55
N CYS A 13 19.58 26.58 5.11
CA CYS A 13 20.03 25.22 4.75
C CYS A 13 19.42 24.73 3.43
N ALA A 14 18.21 25.15 3.09
CA ALA A 14 17.56 24.81 1.82
C ALA A 14 18.22 25.49 0.59
N VAL A 15 18.79 26.70 0.75
CA VAL A 15 19.44 27.44 -0.36
C VAL A 15 20.87 26.91 -0.66
N LEU A 16 21.53 26.26 0.30
CA LEU A 16 22.88 25.68 0.12
C LEU A 16 22.87 24.31 -0.58
N PHE A 17 21.75 23.57 -0.56
CA PHE A 17 21.61 22.32 -1.31
C PHE A 17 21.22 22.52 -2.79
N ALA A 18 20.74 23.71 -3.16
CA ALA A 18 20.25 23.99 -4.52
C ALA A 18 21.31 24.50 -5.51
N THR A 19 22.56 24.76 -5.08
CA THR A 19 23.64 25.16 -6.02
C THR A 19 24.88 24.31 -5.80
N GLY A 20 25.07 23.30 -6.66
CA GLY A 20 26.24 22.40 -6.67
C GLY A 20 27.56 23.11 -7.00
N CYS A 21 28.03 23.99 -6.11
CA CYS A 21 29.30 24.68 -6.23
C CYS A 21 30.41 23.90 -5.52
N ASN A 22 31.09 23.05 -6.28
CA ASN A 22 32.44 22.59 -5.97
C ASN A 22 33.42 23.76 -6.04
N LEU A 23 34.06 24.10 -4.93
CA LEU A 23 35.17 25.06 -4.87
C LEU A 23 36.23 24.57 -3.87
N PHE A 24 37.10 23.69 -4.35
CA PHE A 24 38.57 23.73 -4.31
C PHE A 24 39.09 22.35 -4.75
N GLY A 25 39.74 22.31 -5.91
CA GLY A 25 40.07 21.07 -6.62
C GLY A 25 41.42 20.45 -6.29
N GLY A 26 41.65 19.30 -6.95
CA GLY A 26 42.99 18.85 -7.33
C GLY A 26 43.30 17.38 -7.08
N GLY A 27 43.19 16.56 -8.13
CA GLY A 27 44.32 15.72 -8.52
C GLY A 27 44.29 14.22 -8.21
N SER A 28 44.23 13.47 -9.31
CA SER A 28 44.94 12.22 -9.60
C SER A 28 44.37 10.88 -9.11
N SER A 29 44.02 10.09 -10.13
CA SER A 29 44.07 8.64 -10.20
C SER A 29 45.27 8.02 -9.46
N GLY A 30 44.98 7.13 -8.52
CA GLY A 30 45.96 6.23 -7.93
C GLY A 30 45.25 5.30 -6.95
N ASN A 31 45.41 3.99 -7.14
CA ASN A 31 44.95 2.94 -6.23
C ASN A 31 45.18 3.33 -4.76
N ALA A 32 44.10 3.54 -4.01
CA ALA A 32 44.14 3.65 -2.55
C ALA A 32 43.39 2.45 -1.96
N SER A 33 44.17 1.57 -1.36
CA SER A 33 43.74 0.49 -0.49
C SER A 33 42.76 0.95 0.60
N LEU A 34 41.80 0.08 0.93
CA LEU A 34 40.92 0.13 2.10
C LEU A 34 41.62 0.70 3.36
N PRO A 35 41.07 1.74 4.02
CA PRO A 35 41.60 2.17 5.30
C PRO A 35 41.08 1.30 6.45
N GLY A 36 41.96 0.42 6.94
CA GLY A 36 42.23 0.19 8.37
C GLY A 36 41.14 -0.45 9.25
N GLU A 37 41.07 -1.78 9.26
CA GLU A 37 40.48 -2.56 10.37
C GLU A 37 41.36 -2.43 11.62
N LEU A 38 40.81 -1.90 12.72
CA LEU A 38 41.44 -1.92 14.04
C LEU A 38 40.73 -2.94 14.94
N SER A 39 41.20 -4.20 14.92
CA SER A 39 40.89 -5.20 15.94
C SER A 39 41.51 -4.77 17.27
N VAL A 40 40.73 -4.63 18.35
CA VAL A 40 41.29 -4.17 19.64
C VAL A 40 41.88 -5.33 20.44
N ILE A 41 41.30 -6.55 20.43
CA ILE A 41 41.92 -7.76 20.99
C ILE A 41 41.41 -9.04 20.28
N ASN A 42 42.33 -9.91 19.83
CA ASN A 42 42.07 -11.33 19.52
C ASN A 42 42.92 -12.19 20.45
N VAL A 43 42.32 -13.10 21.22
CA VAL A 43 43.06 -14.09 22.04
C VAL A 43 42.54 -15.49 21.74
N GLU A 44 43.46 -16.38 21.37
CA GLU A 44 43.21 -17.81 21.34
C GLU A 44 43.54 -18.40 22.71
N ASN A 45 42.57 -19.03 23.37
CA ASN A 45 42.83 -19.81 24.58
C ASN A 45 43.02 -21.28 24.19
N HIS A 46 44.29 -21.67 24.03
CA HIS A 46 44.70 -23.04 23.69
C HIS A 46 44.75 -23.99 24.90
N ASP A 47 44.54 -23.47 26.12
CA ASP A 47 44.54 -24.26 27.35
C ASP A 47 43.31 -23.94 28.19
N ARG A 48 42.24 -24.72 27.98
CA ARG A 48 40.99 -24.63 28.74
C ARG A 48 41.16 -24.75 30.26
N THR A 49 42.28 -25.24 30.78
CA THR A 49 42.51 -25.38 32.22
C THR A 49 42.90 -24.08 32.92
N LEU A 50 43.13 -23.02 32.15
CA LEU A 50 43.46 -21.68 32.64
C LEU A 50 42.31 -20.70 32.37
N ALA A 51 42.05 -19.81 33.33
CA ALA A 51 41.05 -18.75 33.16
C ALA A 51 41.59 -17.66 32.20
N LEU A 52 40.76 -17.22 31.25
CA LEU A 52 41.07 -16.10 30.36
C LEU A 52 40.48 -14.82 30.93
N ILE A 53 41.32 -13.83 31.19
CA ILE A 53 40.91 -12.49 31.64
C ILE A 53 41.41 -11.46 30.64
N LYS A 54 40.51 -10.68 30.02
CA LYS A 54 40.88 -9.58 29.13
C LYS A 54 40.08 -8.30 29.33
N GLU A 55 40.77 -7.18 29.17
CA GLU A 55 40.25 -5.84 29.38
C GLU A 55 40.33 -5.04 28.07
N ALA A 56 39.21 -4.51 27.61
CA ALA A 56 39.15 -3.65 26.42
C ALA A 56 38.01 -2.63 26.58
N GLY A 57 38.28 -1.35 26.26
CA GLY A 57 37.24 -0.32 26.18
C GLY A 57 36.48 -0.01 27.47
N GLY A 58 37.07 -0.27 28.65
CA GLY A 58 36.39 -0.07 29.95
C GLY A 58 35.61 -1.28 30.46
N ILE A 59 35.70 -2.43 29.76
CA ILE A 59 35.05 -3.69 30.13
C ILE A 59 36.12 -4.77 30.33
N LYS A 60 36.06 -5.47 31.46
CA LYS A 60 36.81 -6.68 31.81
C LYS A 60 35.96 -7.91 31.54
N ILE A 61 36.39 -8.76 30.61
CA ILE A 61 35.79 -10.05 30.30
C ILE A 61 36.60 -11.14 31.01
N GLU A 62 35.94 -11.97 31.79
CA GLU A 62 36.53 -13.13 32.47
C GLU A 62 35.83 -14.41 32.03
N ILE A 63 36.60 -15.35 31.49
CA ILE A 63 36.17 -16.71 31.17
C ILE A 63 36.92 -17.65 32.14
N PRO A 64 36.24 -18.28 33.11
CA PRO A 64 36.87 -19.16 34.10
C PRO A 64 37.55 -20.38 33.47
N ALA A 65 38.55 -20.92 34.16
CA ALA A 65 39.15 -22.21 33.80
C ALA A 65 38.07 -23.29 33.69
N ASN A 66 38.07 -24.05 32.59
CA ASN A 66 37.13 -25.11 32.23
C ASN A 66 35.69 -24.64 31.99
N ALA A 67 35.44 -23.34 31.77
CA ALA A 67 34.11 -22.82 31.45
C ALA A 67 33.58 -23.28 30.07
N MET A 68 34.48 -23.69 29.17
CA MET A 68 34.14 -24.31 27.88
C MET A 68 34.79 -25.69 27.77
N SER A 69 34.10 -26.61 27.12
CA SER A 69 34.55 -28.00 26.92
C SER A 69 35.62 -28.14 25.84
N VAL A 70 35.83 -27.11 25.02
CA VAL A 70 36.79 -27.05 23.91
C VAL A 70 37.62 -25.77 24.00
N ASN A 71 38.76 -25.76 23.30
CA ASN A 71 39.53 -24.53 23.07
C ASN A 71 38.70 -23.53 22.27
N TYR A 72 38.99 -22.24 22.42
CA TYR A 72 38.18 -21.17 21.86
C TYR A 72 39.00 -19.93 21.57
N SER A 73 38.53 -19.12 20.62
CA SER A 73 39.04 -17.77 20.36
C SER A 73 38.04 -16.72 20.84
N LEU A 74 38.54 -15.67 21.47
CA LEU A 74 37.79 -14.48 21.89
C LEU A 74 38.23 -13.31 21.02
N SER A 75 37.29 -12.68 20.32
CA SER A 75 37.52 -11.46 19.55
C SER A 75 36.59 -10.35 20.05
N ILE A 76 37.20 -9.24 20.47
CA ILE A 76 36.50 -8.03 20.89
C ILE A 76 36.74 -6.95 19.82
N LYS A 77 35.68 -6.56 19.13
CA LYS A 77 35.71 -5.49 18.12
C LYS A 77 35.01 -4.25 18.66
N LYS A 78 35.72 -3.13 18.71
CA LYS A 78 35.12 -1.83 19.00
C LYS A 78 34.41 -1.35 17.73
N ILE A 79 33.11 -1.04 17.81
CA ILE A 79 32.31 -0.76 16.61
C ILE A 79 32.52 0.68 16.10
N ILE A 80 32.94 1.67 16.89
CA ILE A 80 33.09 3.05 16.38
C ILE A 80 34.27 3.83 16.98
N THR A 81 35.20 4.27 16.11
CA THR A 81 35.74 5.63 16.03
C THR A 81 35.83 5.97 14.55
N ASP A 82 35.29 7.12 14.16
CA ASP A 82 35.15 7.64 12.79
C ASP A 82 33.90 7.16 12.06
N LEU A 83 32.76 7.81 12.35
CA LEU A 83 31.72 7.95 11.35
C LEU A 83 32.34 8.72 10.17
N ASP A 84 32.20 8.20 8.95
CA ASP A 84 32.46 9.03 7.78
C ASP A 84 31.52 10.24 7.77
N ALA A 85 31.94 11.31 7.10
CA ALA A 85 31.20 12.58 7.13
C ALA A 85 29.76 12.42 6.63
N ALA A 86 29.49 11.43 5.76
CA ALA A 86 28.18 11.13 5.18
C ALA A 86 27.23 10.47 6.20
N SER A 87 27.71 9.49 6.96
CA SER A 87 26.96 8.81 8.02
C SER A 87 26.80 9.71 9.24
N ALA A 88 27.82 10.53 9.55
CA ALA A 88 27.74 11.56 10.58
C ALA A 88 26.76 12.69 10.19
N SER A 89 26.63 13.01 8.90
CA SER A 89 25.61 13.94 8.43
C SER A 89 24.22 13.34 8.43
N LEU A 90 24.04 12.07 8.06
CA LEU A 90 22.75 11.36 8.13
C LEU A 90 22.26 11.23 9.59
N LEU A 91 23.15 10.84 10.51
CA LEU A 91 22.80 10.75 11.93
C LEU A 91 22.60 12.12 12.61
N LYS A 92 23.17 13.20 12.08
CA LYS A 92 22.92 14.58 12.55
C LYS A 92 21.73 15.25 11.88
N SER A 93 21.31 14.81 10.70
CA SER A 93 20.13 15.32 10.00
C SER A 93 18.84 14.63 10.46
N ASP A 94 18.92 13.35 10.82
CA ASP A 94 17.73 12.51 11.06
C ASP A 94 17.38 12.36 12.55
N LEU A 95 18.27 12.77 13.46
CA LEU A 95 18.02 12.86 14.89
C LEU A 95 18.27 14.30 15.34
N THR A 96 17.20 15.01 15.70
CA THR A 96 17.29 16.19 16.56
C THR A 96 17.66 15.76 17.98
N LEU A 97 18.87 15.22 18.15
CA LEU A 97 19.48 15.03 19.46
C LEU A 97 19.53 16.40 20.14
N ALA A 98 18.84 16.53 21.27
CA ALA A 98 18.98 17.68 22.15
C ALA A 98 20.48 17.91 22.41
N ASN A 99 20.94 19.16 22.28
CA ASN A 99 22.34 19.59 22.20
C ASN A 99 23.27 19.18 23.37
N ASN A 100 22.90 18.26 24.27
CA ASN A 100 23.65 17.88 25.46
C ASN A 100 23.82 16.35 25.69
N LEU A 101 23.47 15.47 24.75
CA LEU A 101 23.77 14.03 24.87
C LEU A 101 25.16 13.72 24.29
N THR A 102 26.15 13.55 25.15
CA THR A 102 27.47 13.00 24.80
C THR A 102 27.43 11.48 24.89
N LEU A 103 27.89 10.78 23.86
CA LEU A 103 28.10 9.32 23.90
C LEU A 103 29.23 9.01 24.93
N ILE A 104 28.91 8.47 26.10
CA ILE A 104 29.87 8.30 27.22
C ILE A 104 30.62 6.95 27.17
N SER A 105 30.26 6.03 26.27
CA SER A 105 30.92 4.70 26.17
C SER A 105 31.05 4.19 24.72
N PRO A 106 32.14 3.49 24.36
CA PRO A 106 32.28 2.85 23.06
C PRO A 106 31.44 1.57 22.94
N ILE A 107 30.70 1.44 21.85
CA ILE A 107 29.99 0.20 21.50
C ILE A 107 31.03 -0.86 21.13
N CYS A 108 30.93 -2.05 21.73
CA CYS A 108 31.83 -3.18 21.47
C CYS A 108 31.02 -4.44 21.10
N LEU A 109 31.44 -5.10 20.02
CA LEU A 109 31.03 -6.44 19.63
C LEU A 109 31.96 -7.45 20.31
N ILE A 110 31.39 -8.42 21.02
CA ILE A 110 32.13 -9.53 21.61
C ILE A 110 31.73 -10.79 20.85
N SER A 111 32.72 -11.50 20.29
CA SER A 111 32.53 -12.78 19.62
C SER A 111 33.43 -13.85 20.24
N ILE A 112 32.86 -15.01 20.51
CA ILE A 112 33.57 -16.18 21.02
C ILE A 112 33.36 -17.32 20.03
N THR A 113 34.45 -17.88 19.52
CA THR A 113 34.41 -18.98 18.54
C THR A 113 35.04 -20.22 19.16
N PRO A 114 34.27 -21.27 19.49
CA PRO A 114 34.82 -22.54 19.91
C PRO A 114 35.44 -23.30 18.73
N ASP A 115 36.52 -24.05 18.95
CA ASP A 115 37.25 -24.79 17.91
C ASP A 115 36.45 -25.98 17.34
N ASN A 116 35.28 -26.32 17.92
CA ASN A 116 34.39 -27.38 17.40
C ASN A 116 32.90 -27.01 17.64
N PRO A 117 32.01 -27.10 16.63
CA PRO A 117 30.72 -26.40 16.61
C PRO A 117 29.56 -27.11 17.35
N GLY A 118 29.85 -27.96 18.33
CA GLY A 118 28.82 -28.69 19.06
C GLY A 118 29.13 -28.79 20.54
N LEU A 119 28.69 -27.82 21.34
CA LEU A 119 28.33 -27.91 22.78
C LEU A 119 27.95 -26.52 23.32
N ALA A 120 26.96 -26.48 24.21
CA ALA A 120 26.42 -25.25 24.81
C ALA A 120 27.41 -24.59 25.77
N ALA A 121 27.68 -23.30 25.58
CA ALA A 121 28.44 -22.47 26.51
C ALA A 121 27.52 -22.02 27.65
N SER A 122 27.98 -22.04 28.92
CA SER A 122 27.13 -21.65 30.05
C SER A 122 27.79 -20.83 31.16
N ALA A 123 28.93 -20.16 30.93
CA ALA A 123 29.64 -19.46 32.02
C ALA A 123 30.58 -18.30 31.59
N ILE A 124 30.08 -17.27 30.90
CA ILE A 124 30.86 -16.04 30.60
C ILE A 124 30.58 -14.97 31.68
N ARG A 125 31.61 -14.22 32.13
CA ARG A 125 31.49 -13.09 33.07
C ARG A 125 32.00 -11.79 32.43
N ALA A 126 31.30 -10.67 32.62
CA ALA A 126 31.73 -9.34 32.17
C ALA A 126 31.54 -8.30 33.29
N ASN A 127 32.57 -7.46 33.52
CA ASN A 127 32.62 -6.43 34.58
C ASN A 127 33.08 -5.08 33.99
N ALA A 128 32.59 -3.94 34.49
CA ALA A 128 33.10 -2.62 34.11
C ALA A 128 34.39 -2.24 34.88
N ILE A 129 35.25 -1.37 34.31
CA ILE A 129 36.50 -0.89 34.92
C ILE A 129 36.49 0.65 35.00
N GLY A 130 36.52 1.23 36.22
CA GLY A 130 36.73 2.67 36.43
C GLY A 130 36.30 3.19 37.83
N ASP A 131 37.08 4.13 38.39
CA ASP A 131 37.11 4.52 39.80
C ASP A 131 36.05 5.54 40.29
N SER A 132 34.97 5.79 39.54
CA SER A 132 34.01 6.87 39.87
C SER A 132 32.61 6.40 40.27
N LEU A 133 32.44 5.17 40.76
CA LEU A 133 31.20 4.73 41.42
C LEU A 133 31.51 3.60 42.40
N ILE A 134 31.59 3.96 43.68
CA ILE A 134 31.84 3.02 44.77
C ILE A 134 30.68 2.01 44.84
N PHE A 135 30.96 0.76 44.47
CA PHE A 135 30.29 -0.37 45.08
C PHE A 135 31.23 -1.01 46.08
N SER A 136 30.75 -1.14 47.32
CA SER A 136 31.52 -1.61 48.46
C SER A 136 31.78 -3.11 48.48
N GLN A 137 31.41 -3.90 47.46
CA GLN A 137 31.86 -5.28 47.24
C GLN A 137 31.81 -5.64 45.74
N PRO A 138 32.65 -6.58 45.24
CA PRO A 138 32.61 -7.03 43.86
C PRO A 138 31.30 -7.80 43.60
N ALA A 139 30.31 -7.13 43.00
CA ALA A 139 29.13 -7.81 42.48
C ALA A 139 29.55 -8.57 41.21
N SER A 140 29.77 -9.88 41.35
CA SER A 140 29.98 -10.76 40.21
C SER A 140 28.65 -11.00 39.49
N LEU A 141 28.47 -10.47 38.27
CA LEU A 141 27.41 -10.93 37.38
C LEU A 141 27.77 -12.35 36.92
N THR A 142 27.00 -13.35 37.35
CA THR A 142 27.17 -14.75 36.95
C THR A 142 26.03 -15.09 35.99
N MET A 143 26.34 -15.50 34.76
CA MET A 143 25.36 -16.03 33.82
C MET A 143 25.29 -17.56 33.96
N PRO A 144 24.28 -18.15 34.62
CA PRO A 144 23.98 -19.57 34.49
C PRO A 144 23.07 -19.78 33.28
N LEU A 145 23.58 -20.36 32.18
CA LEU A 145 22.69 -20.96 31.17
C LEU A 145 22.17 -22.29 31.71
N ASN A 146 21.17 -22.21 32.59
CA ASN A 146 20.46 -23.37 33.11
C ASN A 146 19.26 -23.73 32.21
N ALA A 147 19.07 -25.03 31.99
CA ALA A 147 18.16 -25.67 31.03
C ALA A 147 16.65 -25.52 31.31
N HIS A 148 16.19 -24.45 31.97
CA HIS A 148 14.79 -24.29 32.41
C HIS A 148 13.98 -23.18 31.72
N GLN A 149 14.52 -22.48 30.71
CA GLN A 149 13.71 -21.68 29.78
C GLN A 149 13.81 -22.27 28.37
N LEU A 150 12.73 -22.94 27.93
CA LEU A 150 12.71 -23.84 26.76
C LEU A 150 12.99 -23.19 25.38
N ASN A 151 13.18 -21.87 25.30
CA ASN A 151 13.24 -21.15 24.01
C ASN A 151 14.53 -20.32 23.77
N TRP A 152 15.48 -20.29 24.70
CA TRP A 152 16.66 -19.40 24.54
C TRP A 152 17.70 -19.89 23.54
N ALA A 153 17.67 -21.17 23.16
CA ALA A 153 18.55 -21.74 22.15
C ALA A 153 18.15 -21.40 20.69
N LYS A 154 17.15 -20.52 20.47
CA LYS A 154 16.60 -20.17 19.14
C LYS A 154 17.15 -18.88 18.52
N TYR A 155 17.92 -18.06 19.24
CA TYR A 155 18.29 -16.69 18.82
C TYR A 155 19.80 -16.54 18.55
N ASN A 156 20.17 -15.84 17.48
CA ASN A 156 21.57 -15.67 17.01
C ASN A 156 22.30 -14.47 17.66
N TYR A 157 21.55 -13.49 18.17
CA TYR A 157 22.08 -12.28 18.76
C TYR A 157 21.31 -11.91 20.02
N PHE A 158 22.00 -11.29 20.97
CA PHE A 158 21.41 -10.77 22.21
C PHE A 158 21.90 -9.34 22.45
N ILE A 159 21.00 -8.49 22.89
CA ILE A 159 21.35 -7.16 23.39
C ILE A 159 21.37 -7.23 24.90
N ALA A 160 22.43 -6.71 25.50
CA ALA A 160 22.48 -6.40 26.92
C ALA A 160 22.46 -4.88 27.07
N SER A 161 21.41 -4.34 27.68
CA SER A 161 21.26 -2.91 27.97
C SER A 161 21.25 -2.69 29.48
N GLY A 162 21.94 -1.66 29.92
CA GLY A 162 22.04 -1.32 31.35
C GLY A 162 21.89 0.17 31.60
N ASP A 163 21.43 0.49 32.81
CA ASP A 163 21.17 1.84 33.30
C ASP A 163 22.07 2.21 34.50
N ASP A 164 21.86 3.39 35.09
CA ASP A 164 22.59 3.86 36.27
C ASP A 164 22.27 3.03 37.55
N SER A 165 21.19 2.24 37.54
CA SER A 165 20.83 1.32 38.63
C SER A 165 21.65 0.02 38.61
N LYS A 166 22.44 -0.19 37.55
CA LYS A 166 23.31 -1.35 37.31
C LYS A 166 22.52 -2.65 37.15
N THR A 167 21.27 -2.51 36.72
CA THR A 167 20.38 -3.59 36.33
C THR A 167 20.52 -3.77 34.81
N TRP A 168 20.69 -5.02 34.37
CA TRP A 168 20.88 -5.33 32.96
C TRP A 168 19.63 -6.03 32.42
N SER A 169 19.02 -5.46 31.39
CA SER A 169 17.96 -6.10 30.60
C SER A 169 18.57 -6.78 29.38
N PHE A 170 18.03 -7.95 29.05
CA PHE A 170 18.50 -8.77 27.94
C PHE A 170 17.35 -9.01 26.97
N GLU A 171 17.55 -8.62 25.72
CA GLU A 171 16.56 -8.80 24.67
C GLU A 171 17.10 -9.77 23.60
N PRO A 172 16.43 -10.90 23.35
CA PRO A 172 16.74 -11.75 22.20
C PRO A 172 16.39 -11.00 20.92
N LEU A 173 17.33 -10.92 19.99
CA LEU A 173 17.10 -10.23 18.71
C LEU A 173 16.37 -11.16 17.73
N ASN A 174 15.34 -10.62 17.09
CA ASN A 174 14.71 -11.27 15.95
C ASN A 174 15.72 -11.31 14.79
N PRO A 175 15.97 -12.48 14.17
CA PRO A 175 16.88 -12.58 13.02
C PRO A 175 16.47 -11.73 11.81
N ALA A 176 15.23 -11.24 11.74
CA ALA A 176 14.74 -10.35 10.68
C ALA A 176 15.04 -8.85 10.92
N GLU A 177 15.45 -8.43 12.12
CA GLU A 177 15.76 -7.02 12.38
C GLU A 177 17.14 -6.62 11.86
N SER A 178 17.22 -5.52 11.08
CA SER A 178 18.51 -4.98 10.65
C SER A 178 19.28 -4.41 11.85
N LEU A 179 20.60 -4.66 11.89
CA LEU A 179 21.47 -4.12 12.94
C LEU A 179 21.35 -2.58 13.06
N THR A 180 21.04 -1.89 11.96
CA THR A 180 20.79 -0.45 11.93
C THR A 180 19.47 -0.07 12.60
N ALA A 181 18.38 -0.82 12.37
CA ALA A 181 17.09 -0.62 13.05
C ALA A 181 17.23 -0.88 14.56
N VAL A 182 17.99 -1.91 14.91
CA VAL A 182 18.34 -2.26 16.29
C VAL A 182 19.15 -1.14 16.96
N ILE A 183 20.19 -0.63 16.30
CA ILE A 183 21.02 0.47 16.82
C ILE A 183 20.19 1.77 16.97
N LYS A 184 19.27 2.07 16.02
CA LYS A 184 18.35 3.21 16.10
C LYS A 184 17.39 3.08 17.29
N ARG A 185 16.83 1.89 17.53
CA ARG A 185 15.98 1.59 18.69
C ARG A 185 16.73 1.76 20.01
N ILE A 186 17.99 1.32 20.08
CA ILE A 186 18.81 1.34 21.31
C ILE A 186 19.32 2.74 21.66
N LEU A 187 19.71 3.55 20.67
CA LEU A 187 20.21 4.92 20.87
C LEU A 187 19.16 5.87 21.47
N ILE A 188 17.88 5.48 21.42
CA ILE A 188 16.76 6.23 21.98
C ILE A 188 16.52 5.90 23.47
N ILE A 189 16.99 4.73 23.97
CA ILE A 189 16.45 4.14 25.21
C ILE A 189 17.49 4.02 26.36
N THR A 190 18.80 3.89 26.12
CA THR A 190 19.75 3.54 27.23
C THR A 190 21.11 4.23 27.23
N LYS A 191 21.75 4.28 28.41
CA LYS A 191 23.04 4.94 28.68
C LYS A 191 24.25 4.02 28.47
N TYR A 192 24.08 2.70 28.62
CA TYR A 192 25.11 1.67 28.39
C TYR A 192 24.53 0.51 27.55
N CYS A 193 25.25 0.10 26.49
CA CYS A 193 24.83 -1.02 25.64
C CYS A 193 26.00 -1.94 25.26
N CYS A 194 25.72 -3.25 25.16
CA CYS A 194 26.63 -4.25 24.60
C CYS A 194 25.83 -5.24 23.74
N VAL A 195 26.34 -5.54 22.54
CA VAL A 195 25.75 -6.55 21.64
C VAL A 195 26.59 -7.82 21.72
N VAL A 196 25.96 -8.92 22.15
CA VAL A 196 26.58 -10.24 22.23
C VAL A 196 26.07 -11.07 21.05
N ALA A 197 26.97 -11.47 20.16
CA ALA A 197 26.65 -12.26 18.97
C ALA A 197 27.14 -13.70 19.14
N GLN A 198 26.27 -14.68 18.89
CA GLN A 198 26.69 -16.05 18.65
C GLN A 198 26.99 -16.20 17.14
N PRO A 199 28.13 -16.77 16.72
CA PRO A 199 28.38 -16.93 15.30
C PRO A 199 27.43 -17.95 14.67
N LYS A 200 26.92 -17.51 13.52
CA LYS A 200 26.26 -18.21 12.42
C LYS A 200 26.59 -19.71 12.35
N SER A 201 25.58 -20.56 12.38
CA SER A 201 25.75 -21.93 11.87
C SER A 201 26.00 -21.84 10.36
N ASN A 202 27.01 -22.54 9.84
CA ASN A 202 27.36 -22.56 8.40
C ASN A 202 26.32 -23.35 7.57
N GLN A 203 25.04 -23.04 7.71
CA GLN A 203 23.96 -23.62 6.92
C GLN A 203 23.65 -22.72 5.71
N PRO A 204 23.22 -23.29 4.57
CA PRO A 204 22.99 -22.53 3.36
C PRO A 204 21.86 -21.50 3.54
N GLU A 205 22.18 -20.22 3.35
CA GLU A 205 21.22 -19.11 3.28
C GLU A 205 20.85 -18.81 1.82
N ALA A 206 19.64 -18.30 1.59
CA ALA A 206 19.21 -17.91 0.24
C ALA A 206 19.84 -16.59 -0.18
N ASP A 207 20.41 -16.58 -1.38
CA ASP A 207 20.89 -15.39 -2.09
C ASP A 207 19.75 -14.76 -2.90
N SER A 208 18.82 -15.58 -3.43
CA SER A 208 17.59 -15.11 -4.06
C SER A 208 16.47 -16.14 -3.96
N LEU A 209 15.23 -15.66 -3.84
CA LEU A 209 14.00 -16.45 -3.97
C LEU A 209 13.12 -15.76 -5.01
N GLN A 210 12.84 -16.44 -6.11
CA GLN A 210 12.06 -15.89 -7.22
C GLN A 210 10.89 -16.80 -7.57
N VAL A 211 9.74 -16.18 -7.83
CA VAL A 211 8.59 -16.82 -8.45
C VAL A 211 8.55 -16.42 -9.92
N SER A 212 8.30 -17.39 -10.78
CA SER A 212 8.14 -17.19 -12.22
C SER A 212 7.06 -18.14 -12.73
N ALA A 213 6.45 -17.84 -13.87
CA ALA A 213 5.57 -18.78 -14.56
C ALA A 213 6.08 -19.05 -15.96
N SER A 214 5.74 -20.25 -16.48
CA SER A 214 5.97 -20.60 -17.87
C SER A 214 5.26 -19.66 -18.86
N LYS A 215 4.18 -18.99 -18.43
CA LYS A 215 3.47 -17.93 -19.16
C LYS A 215 2.94 -16.86 -18.19
N PRO A 216 3.21 -15.57 -18.42
CA PRO A 216 2.74 -14.48 -17.55
C PRO A 216 1.25 -14.15 -17.72
N ASP A 217 0.68 -14.41 -18.91
CA ASP A 217 -0.73 -14.16 -19.22
C ASP A 217 -1.43 -15.44 -19.72
N PHE A 218 -2.54 -15.78 -19.07
CA PHE A 218 -3.37 -16.95 -19.36
C PHE A 218 -4.53 -16.55 -20.27
N VAL A 219 -4.36 -16.84 -21.55
CA VAL A 219 -5.37 -16.51 -22.56
C VAL A 219 -6.24 -17.76 -22.82
N PRO A 220 -7.56 -17.71 -22.57
CA PRO A 220 -8.44 -18.83 -22.91
C PRO A 220 -8.44 -19.06 -24.44
N ALA A 221 -8.55 -20.33 -24.82
CA ALA A 221 -8.69 -20.72 -26.22
C ALA A 221 -9.94 -20.13 -26.87
N VAL A 222 -10.08 -20.30 -28.18
CA VAL A 222 -11.30 -19.97 -28.97
C VAL A 222 -12.59 -20.55 -28.33
N THR A 223 -12.47 -21.55 -27.45
CA THR A 223 -13.56 -22.22 -26.72
C THR A 223 -13.84 -21.71 -25.30
N GLN A 224 -13.25 -20.60 -24.83
CA GLN A 224 -13.36 -20.09 -23.44
C GLN A 224 -12.85 -21.06 -22.36
N LYS A 225 -11.99 -22.02 -22.72
CA LYS A 225 -11.36 -22.98 -21.78
C LYS A 225 -9.85 -22.78 -21.77
N PHE A 226 -9.22 -23.09 -20.64
CA PHE A 226 -7.76 -23.21 -20.59
C PHE A 226 -7.33 -24.50 -21.29
N ASP A 227 -6.33 -24.43 -22.16
CA ASP A 227 -5.87 -25.58 -22.97
C ASP A 227 -4.69 -26.33 -22.34
N GLU A 228 -4.10 -25.77 -21.29
CA GLU A 228 -2.92 -26.31 -20.62
C GLU A 228 -2.88 -25.94 -19.14
N ASN A 229 -2.09 -26.68 -18.36
CA ASN A 229 -1.76 -26.34 -16.99
C ASN A 229 -0.46 -25.52 -17.01
N PRO A 230 -0.48 -24.22 -16.68
CA PRO A 230 0.73 -23.44 -16.61
C PRO A 230 1.58 -23.89 -15.41
N LEU A 231 2.90 -23.77 -15.59
CA LEU A 231 3.88 -24.20 -14.61
C LEU A 231 4.36 -22.97 -13.82
N LEU A 232 4.10 -22.96 -12.51
CA LEU A 232 4.72 -22.02 -11.60
C LEU A 232 6.07 -22.57 -11.16
N SER A 233 7.12 -21.81 -11.40
CA SER A 233 8.49 -22.15 -11.06
C SER A 233 8.98 -21.25 -9.94
N ILE A 234 9.35 -21.88 -8.82
CA ILE A 234 10.02 -21.22 -7.70
C ILE A 234 11.49 -21.58 -7.78
N THR A 235 12.33 -20.57 -7.96
CA THR A 235 13.78 -20.73 -7.99
C THR A 235 14.34 -20.22 -6.68
N LEU A 236 14.99 -21.12 -5.96
CA LEU A 236 15.72 -20.82 -4.74
C LEU A 236 17.21 -20.96 -5.03
N GLU A 237 17.93 -19.85 -4.95
CA GLU A 237 19.38 -19.83 -5.03
C GLU A 237 19.96 -19.63 -3.64
N THR A 238 20.87 -20.50 -3.23
CA THR A 238 21.50 -20.46 -1.91
C THR A 238 23.02 -20.34 -1.97
N SER A 239 23.60 -19.70 -0.96
CA SER A 239 25.04 -19.55 -0.77
C SER A 239 25.84 -20.87 -0.76
N ALA A 240 25.19 -22.01 -0.47
CA ALA A 240 25.73 -23.37 -0.57
C ALA A 240 24.66 -24.37 -1.07
N ALA A 241 25.08 -25.55 -1.56
CA ALA A 241 24.13 -26.55 -2.08
C ALA A 241 23.19 -27.08 -0.98
N LEU A 242 21.88 -27.00 -1.20
CA LEU A 242 20.87 -27.54 -0.28
C LEU A 242 20.81 -29.07 -0.37
N ASN A 243 20.51 -29.75 0.73
CA ASN A 243 20.25 -31.18 0.72
C ASN A 243 18.91 -31.49 1.40
N TYR A 244 17.85 -31.58 0.59
CA TYR A 244 16.49 -31.85 1.05
C TYR A 244 16.27 -33.27 1.63
N SER A 245 17.30 -34.11 1.68
CA SER A 245 17.27 -35.39 2.41
C SER A 245 17.70 -35.28 3.88
N GLN A 246 18.21 -34.12 4.32
CA GLN A 246 18.59 -33.86 5.71
C GLN A 246 17.40 -33.32 6.53
N ALA A 247 17.32 -33.69 7.81
CA ALA A 247 16.31 -33.18 8.73
C ALA A 247 16.49 -31.66 8.95
N GLY A 248 15.42 -30.88 8.74
CA GLY A 248 15.39 -29.42 8.97
C GLY A 248 15.43 -28.56 7.71
N VAL A 249 15.54 -29.14 6.50
CA VAL A 249 15.47 -28.40 5.23
C VAL A 249 14.10 -28.61 4.60
N ASN A 250 13.20 -27.62 4.74
CA ASN A 250 11.86 -27.68 4.15
C ASN A 250 11.83 -27.04 2.75
N PRO A 251 11.00 -27.51 1.82
CA PRO A 251 10.74 -26.81 0.56
C PRO A 251 10.03 -25.45 0.79
N PRO A 252 10.09 -24.53 -0.21
CA PRO A 252 9.36 -23.26 -0.15
C PRO A 252 7.84 -23.46 -0.16
N LYS A 253 7.12 -22.51 0.45
CA LYS A 253 5.67 -22.38 0.36
C LYS A 253 5.31 -21.40 -0.75
N LEU A 254 4.27 -21.72 -1.50
CA LEU A 254 3.69 -20.86 -2.52
C LEU A 254 2.37 -20.31 -1.99
N ARG A 255 2.15 -19.00 -2.13
CA ARG A 255 0.85 -18.39 -1.84
C ARG A 255 0.30 -17.78 -3.12
N LEU A 256 -0.91 -18.19 -3.49
CA LEU A 256 -1.69 -17.54 -4.56
C LEU A 256 -2.64 -16.55 -3.90
N ILE A 257 -2.71 -15.32 -4.41
CA ILE A 257 -3.48 -14.22 -3.83
C ILE A 257 -4.34 -13.59 -4.93
N ALA A 258 -5.59 -13.29 -4.64
CA ALA A 258 -6.50 -12.55 -5.50
C ALA A 258 -7.41 -11.65 -4.67
N PHE A 259 -7.89 -10.56 -5.26
CA PHE A 259 -8.78 -9.62 -4.57
C PHE A 259 -10.28 -9.91 -4.80
N THR A 260 -10.58 -10.89 -5.64
CA THR A 260 -11.90 -11.51 -5.76
C THR A 260 -11.82 -12.99 -5.40
N PRO A 261 -12.90 -13.60 -4.88
CA PRO A 261 -12.91 -15.03 -4.63
C PRO A 261 -12.61 -15.78 -5.92
N PHE A 262 -11.78 -16.82 -5.83
CA PHE A 262 -11.46 -17.67 -6.98
C PHE A 262 -11.78 -19.14 -6.69
N ASP A 263 -12.37 -19.81 -7.67
CA ASP A 263 -12.72 -21.23 -7.61
C ASP A 263 -12.40 -21.91 -8.95
N PHE A 264 -11.15 -22.33 -9.12
CA PHE A 264 -10.73 -23.18 -10.25
C PHE A 264 -10.90 -24.67 -9.92
N GLY A 265 -11.85 -25.02 -9.04
CA GLY A 265 -12.09 -26.39 -8.60
C GLY A 265 -11.52 -26.70 -7.21
N PRO A 266 -11.74 -27.94 -6.72
CA PRO A 266 -11.57 -28.28 -5.30
C PRO A 266 -10.14 -28.12 -4.76
N ASN A 267 -9.14 -28.22 -5.63
CA ASN A 267 -7.73 -28.11 -5.24
C ASN A 267 -7.20 -26.66 -5.27
N LEU A 268 -7.84 -25.78 -6.04
CA LEU A 268 -7.38 -24.41 -6.31
C LEU A 268 -8.51 -23.40 -6.09
N LYS A 269 -8.97 -23.36 -4.83
CA LYS A 269 -10.03 -22.48 -4.33
C LYS A 269 -9.52 -21.61 -3.20
N SER A 270 -9.97 -20.36 -3.14
CA SER A 270 -9.66 -19.45 -2.04
C SER A 270 -10.05 -20.04 -0.68
N THR A 271 -9.18 -19.88 0.32
CA THR A 271 -9.34 -20.47 1.67
C THR A 271 -10.20 -19.63 2.61
N GLN A 272 -10.44 -18.36 2.30
CA GLN A 272 -11.17 -17.44 3.17
C GLN A 272 -12.31 -16.72 2.46
N LEU A 273 -13.23 -16.14 3.25
CA LEU A 273 -14.47 -15.50 2.78
C LEU A 273 -14.34 -13.98 2.57
N LEU A 274 -13.20 -13.38 2.93
CA LEU A 274 -12.93 -11.94 2.82
C LEU A 274 -11.56 -11.71 2.14
N PRO A 275 -11.40 -10.61 1.37
CA PRO A 275 -10.16 -10.29 0.69
C PRO A 275 -9.01 -9.90 1.65
N PRO A 276 -7.74 -10.05 1.24
CA PRO A 276 -7.30 -10.65 -0.03
C PRO A 276 -7.48 -12.17 -0.01
N TYR A 277 -8.25 -12.74 -0.93
CA TYR A 277 -8.51 -14.17 -1.02
C TYR A 277 -7.21 -14.90 -1.38
N TYR A 278 -6.82 -15.92 -0.63
CA TYR A 278 -5.58 -16.62 -0.93
C TYR A 278 -5.72 -18.14 -0.91
N LYS A 279 -4.71 -18.83 -1.44
CA LYS A 279 -4.49 -20.27 -1.33
C LYS A 279 -3.02 -20.52 -1.08
N GLU A 280 -2.69 -21.07 0.08
CA GLU A 280 -1.34 -21.56 0.37
C GLU A 280 -1.18 -22.99 -0.14
N ILE A 281 -0.02 -23.25 -0.73
CA ILE A 281 0.39 -24.54 -1.26
C ILE A 281 1.77 -24.84 -0.67
N ASN A 282 1.82 -25.86 0.20
CA ASN A 282 3.07 -26.36 0.73
C ASN A 282 3.71 -27.28 -0.31
N LEU A 283 4.85 -26.89 -0.88
CA LEU A 283 5.56 -27.74 -1.81
C LEU A 283 6.30 -28.86 -1.07
N THR A 284 6.53 -29.95 -1.78
CA THR A 284 7.29 -31.10 -1.31
C THR A 284 8.50 -31.33 -2.20
N THR A 285 9.33 -32.31 -1.87
CA THR A 285 10.44 -32.74 -2.74
C THR A 285 9.95 -33.36 -4.06
N ALA A 286 8.66 -33.73 -4.17
CA ALA A 286 8.09 -34.25 -5.41
C ALA A 286 7.96 -33.16 -6.49
N GLU A 287 7.75 -31.90 -6.10
CA GLU A 287 7.68 -30.75 -7.02
C GLU A 287 9.07 -30.21 -7.40
N MET A 288 10.16 -30.75 -6.86
CA MET A 288 11.52 -30.33 -7.22
C MET A 288 11.92 -30.91 -8.59
N THR A 289 11.94 -30.06 -9.61
CA THR A 289 12.20 -30.48 -11.00
C THR A 289 13.66 -30.37 -11.40
N ALA A 290 14.43 -29.50 -10.74
CA ALA A 290 15.86 -29.38 -10.97
C ALA A 290 16.61 -29.03 -9.68
N GLN A 291 17.79 -29.61 -9.54
CA GLN A 291 18.75 -29.23 -8.50
C GLN A 291 20.16 -29.26 -9.08
N THR A 292 20.77 -28.08 -9.25
CA THR A 292 22.13 -27.96 -9.79
C THR A 292 22.98 -27.13 -8.84
N GLY A 293 23.80 -27.80 -8.02
CA GLY A 293 24.65 -27.12 -7.03
C GLY A 293 23.84 -26.29 -6.04
N LYS A 294 23.93 -24.97 -6.17
CA LYS A 294 23.33 -23.95 -5.30
C LYS A 294 21.89 -23.57 -5.64
N ILE A 295 21.37 -24.05 -6.77
CA ILE A 295 20.04 -23.67 -7.26
C ILE A 295 19.12 -24.87 -7.18
N ALA A 296 17.97 -24.68 -6.53
CA ALA A 296 16.85 -25.61 -6.52
C ALA A 296 15.64 -24.96 -7.21
N THR A 297 15.04 -25.66 -8.17
CA THR A 297 13.84 -25.21 -8.85
C THR A 297 12.71 -26.17 -8.53
N PHE A 298 11.62 -25.60 -8.00
CA PHE A 298 10.37 -26.30 -7.78
C PHE A 298 9.39 -25.88 -8.87
N THR A 299 8.64 -26.83 -9.42
CA THR A 299 7.64 -26.53 -10.44
C THR A 299 6.32 -27.17 -10.08
N LEU A 300 5.27 -26.35 -10.04
CA LEU A 300 3.91 -26.77 -9.74
C LEU A 300 2.99 -26.45 -10.93
N PRO A 301 2.31 -27.45 -11.53
CA PRO A 301 1.27 -27.20 -12.50
C PRO A 301 0.02 -26.65 -11.80
N LEU A 302 -0.49 -25.50 -12.25
CA LEU A 302 -1.83 -25.05 -11.88
C LEU A 302 -2.83 -25.91 -12.67
N GLU A 303 -3.59 -26.77 -12.00
CA GLU A 303 -4.53 -27.74 -12.60
C GLU A 303 -5.79 -27.10 -13.20
N ILE A 304 -5.62 -26.16 -14.14
CA ILE A 304 -6.72 -25.36 -14.72
C ILE A 304 -7.15 -25.82 -16.12
N ASN A 305 -6.43 -26.76 -16.74
CA ASN A 305 -6.74 -27.28 -18.08
C ASN A 305 -8.17 -27.82 -18.14
N GLY A 306 -8.93 -27.39 -19.15
CA GLY A 306 -10.31 -27.76 -19.39
C GLY A 306 -11.35 -26.98 -18.58
N ILE A 307 -10.92 -26.13 -17.63
CA ILE A 307 -11.81 -25.25 -16.88
C ILE A 307 -12.26 -24.10 -17.80
N ALA A 308 -13.57 -23.87 -17.85
CA ALA A 308 -14.13 -22.74 -18.59
C ALA A 308 -13.99 -21.46 -17.78
N TYR A 309 -13.41 -20.41 -18.37
CA TYR A 309 -13.27 -19.12 -17.69
C TYR A 309 -14.65 -18.50 -17.43
N ASN A 310 -14.88 -18.00 -16.21
CA ASN A 310 -16.13 -17.39 -15.79
C ASN A 310 -15.83 -16.10 -15.03
N GLU A 311 -16.15 -14.97 -15.65
CA GLU A 311 -15.90 -13.62 -15.12
C GLU A 311 -16.54 -13.34 -13.76
N SER A 312 -17.59 -14.09 -13.38
CA SER A 312 -18.25 -13.96 -12.06
C SER A 312 -17.61 -14.80 -10.94
N LYS A 313 -16.67 -15.70 -11.27
CA LYS A 313 -16.06 -16.65 -10.32
C LYS A 313 -14.53 -16.73 -10.39
N HIS A 314 -13.94 -16.19 -11.44
CA HIS A 314 -12.51 -16.23 -11.67
C HIS A 314 -11.97 -14.80 -11.73
N PRO A 315 -10.89 -14.50 -10.99
CA PRO A 315 -10.29 -13.18 -10.97
C PRO A 315 -9.69 -12.84 -12.34
N ALA A 316 -9.66 -11.56 -12.69
CA ALA A 316 -8.91 -11.06 -13.85
C ALA A 316 -7.40 -11.21 -13.67
N THR A 317 -6.92 -11.36 -12.43
CA THR A 317 -5.51 -11.49 -12.09
C THR A 317 -5.35 -12.27 -10.79
N ILE A 318 -4.38 -13.18 -10.76
CA ILE A 318 -3.87 -13.81 -9.52
C ILE A 318 -2.44 -13.36 -9.34
N PHE A 319 -2.07 -13.10 -8.10
CA PHE A 319 -0.71 -12.86 -7.69
C PHE A 319 -0.16 -14.13 -7.05
N ALA A 320 1.15 -14.36 -7.14
CA ALA A 320 1.81 -15.32 -6.28
C ALA A 320 3.06 -14.74 -5.66
N ASP A 321 3.23 -15.03 -4.38
CA ASP A 321 4.51 -14.92 -3.70
C ASP A 321 4.97 -16.32 -3.28
N ALA A 322 6.22 -16.40 -2.88
CA ALA A 322 6.75 -17.58 -2.23
C ALA A 322 7.43 -17.17 -0.95
N SER A 323 7.36 -18.04 0.05
CA SER A 323 8.13 -17.91 1.27
C SER A 323 8.95 -19.16 1.53
N TRP A 324 10.17 -18.99 2.00
CA TRP A 324 11.03 -20.09 2.40
C TRP A 324 11.64 -19.81 3.77
N LEU A 325 11.36 -20.71 4.71
CA LEU A 325 12.02 -20.69 6.01
C LEU A 325 13.24 -21.59 5.94
N SER A 326 14.42 -20.98 6.00
CA SER A 326 15.70 -21.70 6.02
C SER A 326 15.86 -22.55 7.28
N ALA A 327 16.81 -23.50 7.26
CA ALA A 327 17.19 -24.27 8.45
C ALA A 327 17.74 -23.39 9.60
N SER A 328 18.12 -22.14 9.29
CA SER A 328 18.54 -21.11 10.25
C SER A 328 17.39 -20.21 10.72
N ASN A 329 16.12 -20.55 10.42
CA ASN A 329 14.90 -19.79 10.73
C ASN A 329 14.85 -18.36 10.15
N ILE A 330 15.58 -18.10 9.07
CA ILE A 330 15.43 -16.86 8.30
C ILE A 330 14.33 -17.09 7.26
N LEU A 331 13.31 -16.24 7.29
CA LEU A 331 12.22 -16.21 6.32
C LEU A 331 12.65 -15.37 5.11
N TYR A 332 12.65 -16.01 3.95
CA TYR A 332 12.86 -15.35 2.67
C TYR A 332 11.52 -15.24 1.94
N THR A 333 11.22 -14.09 1.37
CA THR A 333 10.02 -13.86 0.56
C THR A 333 10.42 -13.48 -0.85
N ALA A 334 9.65 -13.94 -1.84
CA ALA A 334 9.77 -13.48 -3.21
C ALA A 334 8.89 -12.24 -3.43
N ASP A 335 9.28 -11.41 -4.40
CA ASP A 335 8.42 -10.34 -4.89
C ASP A 335 7.10 -10.90 -5.43
N LEU A 336 6.04 -10.11 -5.25
CA LEU A 336 4.71 -10.47 -5.71
C LEU A 336 4.70 -10.55 -7.25
N THR A 337 4.53 -11.75 -7.77
CA THR A 337 4.50 -12.01 -9.21
C THR A 337 3.06 -12.05 -9.70
N ARG A 338 2.74 -11.21 -10.68
CA ARG A 338 1.39 -11.11 -11.25
C ARG A 338 1.20 -12.12 -12.39
N PHE A 339 0.01 -12.72 -12.44
CA PHE A 339 -0.48 -13.50 -13.57
C PHE A 339 -1.82 -12.95 -14.06
N GLY A 340 -1.84 -12.43 -15.28
CA GLY A 340 -3.05 -11.93 -15.91
C GLY A 340 -3.89 -13.07 -16.49
N PHE A 341 -5.21 -13.02 -16.32
CA PHE A 341 -6.14 -13.75 -17.19
C PHE A 341 -6.59 -12.77 -18.28
N ALA A 342 -5.70 -12.49 -19.24
CA ALA A 342 -5.87 -11.40 -20.20
C ALA A 342 -6.77 -11.79 -21.40
N PRO A 343 -7.61 -10.87 -21.92
CA PRO A 343 -8.28 -11.02 -23.20
C PRO A 343 -7.31 -10.86 -24.39
N LEU A 344 -7.54 -11.62 -25.47
CA LEU A 344 -6.76 -11.64 -26.72
C LEU A 344 -6.59 -10.26 -27.37
N THR A 345 -5.39 -9.87 -27.82
CA THR A 345 -5.18 -8.73 -28.74
C THR A 345 -5.59 -9.09 -30.17
N ARG A 346 -6.90 -9.02 -30.44
CA ARG A 346 -7.50 -9.34 -31.75
C ARG A 346 -7.36 -8.18 -32.74
N ALA A 347 -7.47 -8.48 -34.03
CA ALA A 347 -7.52 -7.44 -35.06
C ALA A 347 -8.83 -6.65 -34.96
N PHE A 348 -8.72 -5.32 -35.09
CA PHE A 348 -9.85 -4.41 -35.17
C PHE A 348 -10.11 -4.07 -36.63
N ALA A 349 -11.38 -4.15 -37.03
CA ALA A 349 -11.85 -3.66 -38.30
C ALA A 349 -12.71 -2.40 -38.09
N THR A 350 -12.64 -1.48 -39.04
CA THR A 350 -13.45 -0.26 -39.05
C THR A 350 -14.07 -0.11 -40.43
N ALA A 351 -15.37 0.19 -40.51
CA ALA A 351 -16.00 0.58 -41.76
C ALA A 351 -15.54 1.98 -42.17
N VAL A 352 -15.04 2.10 -43.39
CA VAL A 352 -14.41 3.31 -43.95
C VAL A 352 -15.32 4.01 -44.96
N SER A 353 -16.10 3.24 -45.71
CA SER A 353 -17.05 3.75 -46.71
C SER A 353 -18.09 2.68 -47.02
N PRO A 354 -19.38 3.01 -47.17
CA PRO A 354 -20.04 4.14 -46.53
C PRO A 354 -19.74 4.18 -45.03
N MET A 355 -20.05 5.28 -44.35
CA MET A 355 -19.96 5.31 -42.90
C MET A 355 -21.17 4.62 -42.25
N GLU A 356 -21.02 4.09 -41.04
CA GLU A 356 -22.10 3.43 -40.30
C GLU A 356 -23.33 4.35 -40.15
N ASN A 357 -24.51 3.84 -40.47
CA ASN A 357 -25.77 4.56 -40.56
C ASN A 357 -25.79 5.75 -41.54
N ALA A 358 -24.89 5.79 -42.52
CA ALA A 358 -24.93 6.82 -43.56
C ALA A 358 -26.26 6.77 -44.32
N THR A 359 -26.96 7.89 -44.36
CA THR A 359 -28.10 8.12 -45.26
C THR A 359 -27.59 8.68 -46.59
N ASP A 360 -28.33 8.45 -47.67
CA ASP A 360 -28.00 8.94 -49.01
C ASP A 360 -26.71 8.37 -49.64
N THR A 361 -26.38 7.12 -49.31
CA THR A 361 -25.27 6.41 -49.95
C THR A 361 -25.56 6.15 -51.43
N PHE A 362 -24.60 6.41 -52.31
CA PHE A 362 -24.82 6.20 -53.74
C PHE A 362 -24.89 4.72 -54.13
N VAL A 363 -25.73 4.43 -55.13
CA VAL A 363 -25.97 3.08 -55.64
C VAL A 363 -24.76 2.45 -56.36
N THR A 364 -23.71 3.24 -56.60
CA THR A 364 -22.42 2.80 -57.16
C THR A 364 -21.32 2.72 -56.11
N ASN A 365 -21.61 3.05 -54.84
CA ASN A 365 -20.59 3.22 -53.82
C ASN A 365 -19.95 1.88 -53.44
N SER A 366 -18.63 1.84 -53.31
CA SER A 366 -17.94 0.66 -52.80
C SER A 366 -17.97 0.64 -51.28
N VAL A 367 -18.10 -0.56 -50.71
CA VAL A 367 -17.97 -0.78 -49.26
C VAL A 367 -16.50 -1.02 -48.94
N VAL A 368 -15.94 -0.35 -47.96
CA VAL A 368 -14.52 -0.42 -47.60
C VAL A 368 -14.41 -0.63 -46.10
N PHE A 369 -13.67 -1.66 -45.69
CA PHE A 369 -13.23 -1.87 -44.32
C PHE A 369 -11.71 -1.64 -44.22
N SER A 370 -11.27 -1.06 -43.11
CA SER A 370 -9.87 -0.97 -42.74
C SER A 370 -9.55 -1.86 -41.56
N PHE A 371 -8.33 -2.38 -41.50
CA PHE A 371 -7.81 -3.17 -40.38
C PHE A 371 -6.54 -2.54 -39.81
N ASP A 372 -6.38 -2.67 -38.50
CA ASP A 372 -5.16 -2.29 -37.77
C ASP A 372 -4.04 -3.33 -37.91
N LYS A 373 -4.38 -4.59 -38.24
CA LYS A 373 -3.46 -5.70 -38.46
C LYS A 373 -3.61 -6.30 -39.86
N GLN A 374 -2.59 -7.06 -40.28
CA GLN A 374 -2.62 -7.79 -41.54
C GLN A 374 -3.57 -8.98 -41.45
N MET A 375 -4.48 -9.10 -42.42
CA MET A 375 -5.51 -10.13 -42.48
C MET A 375 -5.14 -11.27 -43.44
N ARG A 376 -5.66 -12.47 -43.17
CA ARG A 376 -5.61 -13.59 -44.12
C ARG A 376 -6.64 -13.38 -45.22
N ALA A 377 -6.17 -12.97 -46.40
CA ALA A 377 -7.01 -12.65 -47.54
C ALA A 377 -8.03 -13.76 -47.90
N ASN A 378 -7.66 -15.04 -47.75
CA ASN A 378 -8.52 -16.19 -48.06
C ASN A 378 -9.66 -16.43 -47.06
N THR A 379 -9.72 -15.70 -45.95
CA THR A 379 -10.79 -15.81 -44.94
C THR A 379 -11.82 -14.68 -45.01
N LEU A 380 -11.48 -13.59 -45.71
CA LEU A 380 -12.27 -12.35 -45.71
C LEU A 380 -13.56 -12.48 -46.50
N GLU A 381 -13.51 -13.04 -47.71
CA GLU A 381 -14.69 -13.15 -48.59
C GLU A 381 -15.79 -14.01 -47.97
N SER A 382 -15.42 -15.14 -47.35
CA SER A 382 -16.36 -16.03 -46.64
C SER A 382 -16.92 -15.44 -45.35
N ALA A 383 -16.33 -14.36 -44.83
CA ALA A 383 -16.78 -13.69 -43.61
C ALA A 383 -17.74 -12.53 -43.90
N ILE A 384 -18.01 -12.19 -45.16
CA ILE A 384 -18.88 -11.09 -45.56
C ILE A 384 -20.31 -11.58 -45.77
N THR A 385 -21.27 -10.90 -45.17
CA THR A 385 -22.70 -11.05 -45.48
C THR A 385 -23.32 -9.68 -45.78
N ILE A 386 -24.16 -9.60 -46.80
CA ILE A 386 -24.86 -8.37 -47.21
C ILE A 386 -26.36 -8.63 -47.20
N GLU A 387 -27.12 -7.76 -46.53
CA GLU A 387 -28.59 -7.83 -46.45
C GLU A 387 -29.20 -6.47 -46.87
N PRO A 388 -30.08 -6.38 -47.88
CA PRO A 388 -30.49 -7.42 -48.84
C PRO A 388 -29.33 -7.98 -49.67
N ALA A 389 -29.38 -9.26 -50.04
CA ALA A 389 -28.28 -9.93 -50.71
C ALA A 389 -28.10 -9.45 -52.17
N ILE A 390 -26.86 -9.10 -52.52
CA ILE A 390 -26.42 -8.76 -53.88
C ILE A 390 -25.07 -9.43 -54.20
N PRO A 391 -24.73 -9.69 -55.47
CA PRO A 391 -23.41 -10.18 -55.85
C PRO A 391 -22.34 -9.08 -55.64
N PHE A 392 -21.12 -9.48 -55.29
CA PHE A 392 -20.01 -8.56 -55.02
C PHE A 392 -18.65 -9.17 -55.35
N ILE A 393 -17.65 -8.31 -55.55
CA ILE A 393 -16.24 -8.64 -55.63
C ILE A 393 -15.52 -8.05 -54.43
N ALA A 394 -14.82 -8.88 -53.67
CA ALA A 394 -13.96 -8.45 -52.57
C ALA A 394 -12.48 -8.38 -53.03
N SER A 395 -11.86 -7.22 -52.86
CA SER A 395 -10.44 -6.98 -53.13
C SER A 395 -9.74 -6.52 -51.86
N TYR A 396 -8.72 -7.26 -51.44
CA TYR A 396 -7.89 -6.92 -50.27
C TYR A 396 -6.54 -6.35 -50.71
N SER A 397 -6.17 -5.18 -50.20
CA SER A 397 -4.88 -4.53 -50.43
C SER A 397 -4.09 -4.41 -49.13
N TYR A 398 -2.82 -4.81 -49.18
CA TYR A 398 -1.85 -4.72 -48.10
C TYR A 398 -0.64 -3.88 -48.52
N THR A 399 -0.26 -2.94 -47.67
CA THR A 399 1.00 -2.19 -47.80
C THR A 399 1.63 -2.08 -46.41
N ALA A 400 2.89 -2.50 -46.27
CA ALA A 400 3.62 -2.38 -45.01
C ALA A 400 3.64 -0.91 -44.55
N ASN A 401 3.33 -0.67 -43.28
CA ASN A 401 3.21 0.66 -42.65
C ASN A 401 2.03 1.53 -43.15
N SER A 402 1.02 0.92 -43.78
CA SER A 402 -0.25 1.58 -44.11
C SER A 402 -1.43 0.80 -43.53
N ILE A 403 -2.60 1.44 -43.48
CA ILE A 403 -3.85 0.81 -43.03
C ILE A 403 -4.28 -0.23 -44.07
N ASN A 404 -4.48 -1.48 -43.66
CA ASN A 404 -4.86 -2.57 -44.56
C ASN A 404 -6.33 -2.44 -44.95
N ARG A 405 -6.68 -2.68 -46.22
CA ARG A 405 -8.03 -2.39 -46.72
C ARG A 405 -8.67 -3.56 -47.44
N LEU A 406 -9.93 -3.81 -47.11
CA LEU A 406 -10.84 -4.69 -47.84
C LEU A 406 -11.87 -3.80 -48.55
N THR A 407 -11.90 -3.85 -49.87
CA THR A 407 -12.86 -3.15 -50.72
C THR A 407 -13.83 -4.17 -51.32
N ILE A 408 -15.10 -3.98 -51.05
CA ILE A 408 -16.23 -4.74 -51.56
C ILE A 408 -16.90 -3.88 -52.63
N ILE A 409 -16.79 -4.31 -53.87
CA ILE A 409 -17.41 -3.66 -55.02
C ILE A 409 -18.66 -4.48 -55.37
N PRO A 410 -19.86 -3.88 -55.35
CA PRO A 410 -21.04 -4.60 -55.76
C PRO A 410 -20.97 -4.88 -57.27
N ASP A 411 -21.24 -6.13 -57.67
CA ASP A 411 -21.20 -6.54 -59.09
C ASP A 411 -22.37 -5.95 -59.89
N THR A 412 -23.45 -5.60 -59.18
CA THR A 412 -24.61 -4.85 -59.68
C THR A 412 -24.83 -3.65 -58.78
N THR A 413 -25.26 -2.50 -59.32
CA THR A 413 -25.56 -1.32 -58.50
C THR A 413 -26.53 -1.64 -57.36
N TRP A 414 -26.31 -1.06 -56.18
CA TRP A 414 -27.26 -1.16 -55.06
C TRP A 414 -28.65 -0.65 -55.49
N GLU A 415 -29.72 -1.18 -54.90
CA GLU A 415 -31.06 -0.63 -55.12
C GLU A 415 -31.20 0.75 -54.45
N TYR A 416 -31.93 1.67 -55.08
CA TYR A 416 -32.23 2.99 -54.52
C TYR A 416 -33.12 2.91 -53.27
N ASN A 417 -33.03 3.91 -52.39
CA ASN A 417 -33.85 4.06 -51.18
C ASN A 417 -33.93 2.77 -50.33
N THR A 418 -32.83 2.02 -50.30
CA THR A 418 -32.75 0.70 -49.68
C THR A 418 -31.66 0.70 -48.63
N GLN A 419 -32.01 0.28 -47.42
CA GLN A 419 -31.06 0.08 -46.36
C GLN A 419 -30.33 -1.26 -46.57
N TYR A 420 -29.00 -1.21 -46.56
CA TYR A 420 -28.14 -2.37 -46.60
C TYR A 420 -27.38 -2.49 -45.27
N THR A 421 -27.22 -3.72 -44.79
CA THR A 421 -26.32 -4.06 -43.69
C THR A 421 -25.27 -5.03 -44.22
N VAL A 422 -24.01 -4.59 -44.20
CA VAL A 422 -22.83 -5.40 -44.55
C VAL A 422 -22.16 -5.82 -43.26
N THR A 423 -22.19 -7.11 -42.94
CA THR A 423 -21.50 -7.66 -41.77
C THR A 423 -20.20 -8.31 -42.20
N LEU A 424 -19.14 -7.96 -41.49
CA LEU A 424 -17.87 -8.68 -41.50
C LEU A 424 -17.77 -9.52 -40.21
N ALA A 425 -17.95 -10.83 -40.34
CA ALA A 425 -18.02 -11.74 -39.20
C ALA A 425 -16.64 -12.01 -38.57
N THR A 426 -16.65 -12.49 -37.32
CA THR A 426 -15.44 -12.90 -36.59
C THR A 426 -14.71 -14.09 -37.21
N SER A 427 -15.30 -14.77 -38.21
CA SER A 427 -14.61 -15.77 -39.02
C SER A 427 -13.50 -15.19 -39.91
N ALA A 428 -13.40 -13.87 -40.07
CA ALA A 428 -12.25 -13.21 -40.66
C ALA A 428 -11.04 -13.31 -39.72
N LEU A 429 -9.94 -13.89 -40.21
CA LEU A 429 -8.75 -14.18 -39.40
C LEU A 429 -7.58 -13.25 -39.75
N ASP A 430 -6.79 -12.87 -38.75
CA ASP A 430 -5.50 -12.22 -38.95
C ASP A 430 -4.42 -13.22 -39.43
N ILE A 431 -3.22 -12.74 -39.78
CA ILE A 431 -2.13 -13.62 -40.23
C ILE A 431 -1.67 -14.62 -39.15
N GLY A 432 -1.85 -14.27 -37.87
CA GLY A 432 -1.65 -15.15 -36.71
C GLY A 432 -2.70 -16.24 -36.54
N GLY A 433 -3.84 -16.11 -37.22
CA GLY A 433 -4.97 -17.05 -37.16
C GLY A 433 -6.02 -16.70 -36.11
N TYR A 434 -5.97 -15.49 -35.54
CA TYR A 434 -6.94 -15.03 -34.54
C TYR A 434 -8.16 -14.37 -35.23
N PRO A 435 -9.39 -14.59 -34.72
CA PRO A 435 -10.60 -13.97 -35.25
C PRO A 435 -10.63 -12.45 -34.95
N LEU A 436 -11.44 -11.71 -35.73
CA LEU A 436 -11.75 -10.30 -35.40
C LEU A 436 -12.26 -10.16 -33.96
N PHE A 437 -11.96 -9.01 -33.34
CA PHE A 437 -12.36 -8.72 -31.96
C PHE A 437 -13.87 -8.90 -31.76
N GLU A 438 -14.64 -8.37 -32.69
CA GLU A 438 -16.09 -8.50 -32.77
C GLU A 438 -16.51 -8.42 -34.24
N PRO A 439 -17.72 -8.89 -34.61
CA PRO A 439 -18.20 -8.69 -35.97
C PRO A 439 -18.41 -7.20 -36.20
N VAL A 440 -17.97 -6.69 -37.34
CA VAL A 440 -18.19 -5.29 -37.70
C VAL A 440 -19.36 -5.22 -38.65
N GLN A 441 -20.41 -4.51 -38.24
CA GLN A 441 -21.56 -4.25 -39.09
C GLN A 441 -21.44 -2.85 -39.67
N LEU A 442 -21.77 -2.75 -40.96
CA LEU A 442 -21.89 -1.52 -41.69
C LEU A 442 -23.32 -1.41 -42.22
N THR A 443 -24.17 -0.62 -41.57
CA THR A 443 -25.50 -0.28 -42.05
C THR A 443 -25.44 1.03 -42.82
N PHE A 444 -26.08 1.11 -43.98
CA PHE A 444 -26.23 2.37 -44.71
C PHE A 444 -27.53 2.35 -45.51
N THR A 445 -28.12 3.53 -45.71
CA THR A 445 -29.30 3.69 -46.57
C THR A 445 -28.86 4.34 -47.87
N THR A 446 -29.14 3.66 -48.97
CA THR A 446 -28.89 4.23 -50.29
C THR A 446 -29.84 5.39 -50.57
N ILE A 447 -29.35 6.32 -51.37
CA ILE A 447 -30.06 7.51 -51.80
C ILE A 447 -31.48 7.24 -52.29
N ALA A 448 -32.44 8.03 -51.79
CA ALA A 448 -33.73 8.17 -52.42
C ALA A 448 -33.51 8.94 -53.72
N ASP A 449 -33.85 8.33 -54.86
CA ASP A 449 -33.54 8.83 -56.21
C ASP A 449 -33.70 10.37 -56.35
N LEU A 450 -32.75 10.99 -57.09
CA LEU A 450 -32.55 12.41 -57.42
C LEU A 450 -31.65 13.32 -56.54
N SER A 451 -30.95 12.85 -55.51
CA SER A 451 -29.89 13.68 -54.89
C SER A 451 -28.60 13.67 -55.75
N GLN A 452 -28.24 14.82 -56.33
CA GLN A 452 -27.06 15.03 -57.17
C GLN A 452 -25.86 15.60 -56.40
N ASN A 453 -25.79 15.34 -55.09
CA ASN A 453 -24.84 16.04 -54.19
C ASN A 453 -23.67 15.14 -53.78
N PRO A 454 -22.44 15.65 -53.63
CA PRO A 454 -21.35 14.89 -53.03
C PRO A 454 -21.48 14.77 -51.51
N ALA A 455 -20.90 13.71 -50.93
CA ALA A 455 -20.86 13.48 -49.48
C ALA A 455 -19.43 13.25 -48.97
N LEU A 456 -19.09 13.81 -47.81
CA LEU A 456 -17.87 13.47 -47.07
C LEU A 456 -18.13 12.16 -46.32
N VAL A 457 -17.52 11.09 -46.82
CA VAL A 457 -17.70 9.71 -46.33
C VAL A 457 -16.70 9.35 -45.25
N SER A 458 -15.55 10.02 -45.19
CA SER A 458 -14.57 9.83 -44.11
C SER A 458 -13.78 11.13 -43.93
N PRO A 459 -13.81 11.74 -42.73
CA PRO A 459 -14.73 11.47 -41.64
C PRO A 459 -16.15 11.92 -42.00
N ALA A 460 -17.19 11.15 -41.68
CA ALA A 460 -18.58 11.53 -41.94
C ALA A 460 -19.07 12.22 -40.67
N PRO A 461 -19.28 13.55 -40.70
CA PRO A 461 -19.49 14.32 -39.49
C PRO A 461 -20.71 13.92 -38.65
N SER A 462 -21.67 13.21 -39.25
CA SER A 462 -22.87 12.68 -38.59
C SER A 462 -22.60 11.47 -37.68
N VAL A 463 -21.47 10.79 -37.83
CA VAL A 463 -21.16 9.50 -37.18
C VAL A 463 -19.79 9.55 -36.52
N ARG A 464 -18.79 10.08 -37.22
CA ARG A 464 -17.44 10.33 -36.71
C ARG A 464 -17.01 11.72 -37.17
N ASN A 465 -17.05 12.69 -36.27
CA ASN A 465 -16.71 14.09 -36.55
C ASN A 465 -15.21 14.41 -36.49
N PHE A 466 -14.35 13.38 -36.45
CA PHE A 466 -12.90 13.54 -36.46
C PHE A 466 -12.23 12.63 -37.50
N ALA A 467 -11.12 13.11 -38.06
CA ALA A 467 -10.16 12.34 -38.85
C ALA A 467 -8.90 12.05 -38.03
N ARG A 468 -8.12 11.03 -38.40
CA ARG A 468 -6.76 10.86 -37.89
C ARG A 468 -5.72 11.64 -38.73
N PRO A 469 -4.51 11.91 -38.21
CA PRO A 469 -3.57 12.83 -38.87
C PRO A 469 -3.10 12.44 -40.27
N PHE A 470 -3.11 11.15 -40.60
CA PHE A 470 -2.78 10.60 -41.94
C PHE A 470 -3.96 9.89 -42.59
N GLU A 471 -5.15 9.99 -42.00
CA GLU A 471 -6.32 9.33 -42.56
C GLU A 471 -6.72 10.03 -43.87
N PRO A 472 -6.91 9.28 -44.97
CA PRO A 472 -7.39 9.89 -46.18
C PRO A 472 -8.82 10.36 -46.00
N LEU A 473 -9.10 11.58 -46.46
CA LEU A 473 -10.46 12.10 -46.52
C LEU A 473 -11.15 11.50 -47.74
N ILE A 474 -12.32 10.92 -47.55
CA ILE A 474 -13.03 10.19 -48.61
C ILE A 474 -14.28 10.96 -48.98
N VAL A 475 -14.39 11.28 -50.27
CA VAL A 475 -15.57 11.93 -50.83
C VAL A 475 -16.18 11.03 -51.88
N SER A 476 -17.50 10.86 -51.82
CA SER A 476 -18.28 10.13 -52.82
C SER A 476 -19.24 11.03 -53.59
N PHE A 477 -19.58 10.60 -54.80
CA PHE A 477 -20.48 11.25 -55.75
C PHE A 477 -21.52 10.26 -56.30
N PRO A 478 -22.73 10.72 -56.66
CA PRO A 478 -23.79 9.86 -57.21
C PRO A 478 -23.50 9.28 -58.58
N HIS A 479 -22.71 10.00 -59.39
CA HIS A 479 -22.40 9.59 -60.75
C HIS A 479 -20.91 9.82 -61.03
N PRO A 480 -20.32 9.09 -62.02
CA PRO A 480 -18.92 9.27 -62.39
C PRO A 480 -18.60 10.74 -62.71
N VAL A 481 -17.56 11.28 -62.10
CA VAL A 481 -17.14 12.68 -62.20
C VAL A 481 -16.10 12.84 -63.32
N ASN A 482 -16.17 13.95 -64.06
CA ASN A 482 -15.06 14.35 -64.90
C ASN A 482 -13.92 14.85 -64.01
N THR A 483 -12.98 13.96 -63.69
CA THR A 483 -11.92 14.19 -62.68
C THR A 483 -11.07 15.43 -62.96
N GLY A 484 -10.96 15.89 -64.21
CA GLY A 484 -10.26 17.12 -64.58
C GLY A 484 -10.95 18.41 -64.10
N THR A 485 -12.19 18.32 -63.59
CA THR A 485 -12.95 19.45 -63.04
C THR A 485 -12.82 19.61 -61.52
N VAL A 486 -12.30 18.58 -60.82
CA VAL A 486 -11.98 18.65 -59.39
C VAL A 486 -10.58 19.22 -59.22
N VAL A 487 -10.46 20.53 -59.46
CA VAL A 487 -9.18 21.26 -59.43
C VAL A 487 -8.97 21.87 -58.03
N LYS A 488 -7.77 21.70 -57.46
CA LYS A 488 -7.40 22.34 -56.18
C LYS A 488 -7.58 23.87 -56.25
N GLY A 489 -8.09 24.49 -55.19
CA GLY A 489 -8.30 25.95 -55.12
C GLY A 489 -9.52 26.48 -55.86
N THR A 490 -10.22 25.67 -56.65
CA THR A 490 -11.41 26.12 -57.40
C THR A 490 -12.56 25.12 -57.34
N GLY A 491 -12.31 23.85 -57.64
CA GLY A 491 -13.30 22.77 -57.52
C GLY A 491 -13.31 22.08 -56.16
N LEU A 492 -12.14 21.97 -55.52
CA LEU A 492 -11.93 21.37 -54.21
C LEU A 492 -11.01 22.26 -53.38
N VAL A 493 -11.44 22.58 -52.16
CA VAL A 493 -10.65 23.38 -51.21
C VAL A 493 -10.67 22.67 -49.86
N LEU A 494 -9.49 22.44 -49.29
CA LEU A 494 -9.31 21.99 -47.91
C LEU A 494 -8.73 23.18 -47.13
N GLU A 495 -9.40 23.62 -46.07
CA GLU A 495 -8.98 24.79 -45.30
C GLU A 495 -8.75 24.43 -43.84
N LYS A 496 -7.70 25.01 -43.25
CA LYS A 496 -7.47 25.05 -41.81
C LYS A 496 -7.61 26.50 -41.34
N ALA A 497 -8.59 26.77 -40.47
CA ALA A 497 -8.85 28.13 -39.95
C ALA A 497 -8.94 29.22 -41.06
N GLY A 498 -9.55 28.89 -42.21
CA GLY A 498 -9.71 29.78 -43.35
C GLY A 498 -8.47 29.95 -44.25
N VAL A 499 -7.40 29.19 -44.00
CA VAL A 499 -6.22 29.13 -44.88
C VAL A 499 -6.25 27.82 -45.66
N GLU A 500 -6.17 27.92 -46.99
CA GLU A 500 -6.16 26.74 -47.86
C GLU A 500 -4.88 25.91 -47.69
N VAL A 501 -5.06 24.59 -47.64
CA VAL A 501 -4.01 23.57 -47.57
C VAL A 501 -3.88 22.94 -48.95
N GLN A 502 -2.67 22.94 -49.52
CA GLN A 502 -2.41 22.45 -50.88
C GLN A 502 -1.70 21.08 -50.91
N ASP A 503 -1.12 20.65 -49.78
CA ASP A 503 -0.28 19.46 -49.64
C ASP A 503 -1.13 18.20 -49.46
N TYR A 504 -1.78 17.77 -50.54
CA TYR A 504 -2.51 16.50 -50.60
C TYR A 504 -2.52 15.89 -52.00
N THR A 505 -2.62 14.57 -52.07
CA THR A 505 -2.76 13.82 -53.33
C THR A 505 -4.17 13.23 -53.47
N LEU A 506 -4.75 13.31 -54.66
CA LEU A 506 -6.06 12.71 -54.96
C LEU A 506 -5.89 11.38 -55.71
N GLN A 507 -6.53 10.33 -55.21
CA GLN A 507 -6.64 9.04 -55.89
C GLN A 507 -8.10 8.70 -56.12
N TRP A 508 -8.47 8.39 -57.36
CA TRP A 508 -9.83 8.02 -57.72
C TRP A 508 -10.04 6.50 -57.70
N ASP A 509 -11.26 6.09 -57.39
CA ASP A 509 -11.73 4.73 -57.63
C ASP A 509 -11.88 4.43 -59.14
N GLY A 510 -12.01 3.15 -59.50
CA GLY A 510 -12.12 2.72 -60.91
C GLY A 510 -13.33 3.31 -61.64
N ASN A 511 -14.42 3.56 -60.91
CA ASN A 511 -15.67 4.10 -61.43
C ASN A 511 -15.73 5.64 -61.43
N LYS A 512 -14.71 6.32 -60.88
CA LYS A 512 -14.62 7.79 -60.75
C LYS A 512 -15.82 8.40 -60.00
N THR A 513 -16.38 7.64 -59.07
CA THR A 513 -17.49 8.02 -58.18
C THR A 513 -16.99 8.35 -56.79
N MET A 514 -15.72 8.09 -56.49
CA MET A 514 -15.11 8.33 -55.21
C MET A 514 -13.66 8.77 -55.39
N PHE A 515 -13.21 9.72 -54.57
CA PHE A 515 -11.78 9.95 -54.41
C PHE A 515 -11.35 9.88 -52.95
N PHE A 516 -10.09 9.50 -52.78
CA PHE A 516 -9.32 9.53 -51.55
C PHE A 516 -8.37 10.73 -51.63
N LEU A 517 -8.49 11.64 -50.68
CA LEU A 517 -7.56 12.73 -50.47
C LEU A 517 -6.55 12.31 -49.40
N TYR A 518 -5.32 12.09 -49.81
CA TYR A 518 -4.21 11.74 -48.92
C TYR A 518 -3.45 13.02 -48.55
N PRO A 519 -3.44 13.44 -47.28
CA PRO A 519 -2.55 14.52 -46.85
C PRO A 519 -1.09 14.14 -47.11
N ASP A 520 -0.35 14.98 -47.85
CA ASP A 520 1.08 14.77 -48.11
C ASP A 520 1.91 15.11 -46.86
N VAL A 521 1.36 15.97 -46.00
CA VAL A 521 1.87 16.32 -44.68
C VAL A 521 0.80 15.96 -43.64
N LYS A 522 1.25 15.56 -42.46
CA LYS A 522 0.39 15.27 -41.30
C LYS A 522 -0.58 16.44 -41.05
N LEU A 523 -1.87 16.14 -40.92
CA LEU A 523 -2.85 17.13 -40.46
C LEU A 523 -2.60 17.50 -39.00
N ASP A 524 -2.76 18.77 -38.66
CA ASP A 524 -2.46 19.27 -37.33
C ASP A 524 -3.52 18.80 -36.33
N GLU A 525 -3.08 18.05 -35.33
CA GLU A 525 -3.95 17.53 -34.27
C GLU A 525 -4.67 18.64 -33.51
N LEU A 526 -5.88 18.32 -33.02
CA LEU A 526 -6.80 19.24 -32.36
C LEU A 526 -7.26 20.41 -33.23
N SER A 527 -6.82 20.49 -34.49
CA SER A 527 -7.24 21.54 -35.42
C SER A 527 -8.51 21.13 -36.15
N SER A 528 -9.33 22.12 -36.47
CA SER A 528 -10.51 21.95 -37.32
C SER A 528 -10.16 22.24 -38.77
N TYR A 529 -10.61 21.36 -39.66
CA TYR A 529 -10.47 21.48 -41.10
C TYR A 529 -11.84 21.49 -41.76
N THR A 530 -11.98 22.27 -42.83
CA THR A 530 -13.18 22.30 -43.67
C THR A 530 -12.82 21.86 -45.07
N ILE A 531 -13.51 20.85 -45.57
CA ILE A 531 -13.43 20.43 -46.97
C ILE A 531 -14.65 20.96 -47.72
N SER A 532 -14.38 21.63 -48.84
CA SER A 532 -15.39 22.25 -49.70
C SER A 532 -15.27 21.74 -51.13
N ILE A 533 -16.39 21.33 -51.73
CA ILE A 533 -16.50 20.95 -53.15
C ILE A 533 -17.53 21.85 -53.78
N TYR A 534 -17.13 22.68 -54.73
CA TYR A 534 -17.97 23.76 -55.24
C TYR A 534 -18.77 23.36 -56.49
N ALA A 535 -20.09 23.52 -56.40
CA ALA A 535 -21.03 23.10 -57.43
C ALA A 535 -20.78 23.69 -58.81
N GLN A 536 -20.39 24.96 -58.85
CA GLN A 536 -20.14 25.69 -60.08
C GLN A 536 -18.89 25.24 -60.86
N HIS A 537 -18.02 24.42 -60.25
CA HIS A 537 -16.72 24.03 -60.81
C HIS A 537 -16.60 22.53 -61.09
N VAL A 538 -17.26 21.68 -60.32
CA VAL A 538 -17.19 20.21 -60.46
C VAL A 538 -18.32 19.69 -61.34
N LYS A 539 -17.98 18.84 -62.31
CA LYS A 539 -18.93 18.28 -63.29
C LYS A 539 -18.96 16.77 -63.31
N TYR A 540 -20.15 16.21 -63.52
CA TYR A 540 -20.31 14.82 -63.88
C TYR A 540 -19.72 14.52 -65.27
N SER A 541 -19.46 13.25 -65.54
CA SER A 541 -18.99 12.75 -66.84
C SER A 541 -19.95 13.09 -68.00
N THR A 542 -21.22 13.36 -67.71
CA THR A 542 -22.24 13.88 -68.64
C THR A 542 -22.03 15.35 -69.02
N GLY A 543 -21.19 16.09 -68.29
CA GLY A 543 -20.88 17.50 -68.52
C GLY A 543 -21.70 18.50 -67.69
N GLU A 544 -22.68 18.02 -66.92
CA GLU A 544 -23.48 18.82 -66.00
C GLU A 544 -22.71 19.12 -64.71
N ASN A 545 -22.93 20.30 -64.13
CA ASN A 545 -22.41 20.64 -62.79
C ASN A 545 -23.07 19.77 -61.72
N ILE A 546 -22.36 19.51 -60.62
CA ILE A 546 -23.01 18.93 -59.42
C ILE A 546 -24.08 19.92 -58.88
N ALA A 547 -25.13 19.41 -58.25
CA ALA A 547 -26.28 20.24 -57.90
C ALA A 547 -26.00 21.21 -56.73
N GLU A 548 -25.35 20.74 -55.67
CA GLU A 548 -25.01 21.56 -54.50
C GLU A 548 -23.56 21.38 -54.08
N SER A 549 -23.01 22.41 -53.42
CA SER A 549 -21.65 22.36 -52.88
C SER A 549 -21.63 21.55 -51.59
N LEU A 550 -20.68 20.63 -51.44
CA LEU A 550 -20.41 19.98 -50.16
C LEU A 550 -19.51 20.90 -49.33
N ILE A 551 -19.90 21.20 -48.10
CA ILE A 551 -19.06 21.88 -47.11
C ILE A 551 -19.16 21.06 -45.82
N ALA A 552 -18.04 20.47 -45.39
CA ALA A 552 -17.99 19.63 -44.21
C ALA A 552 -16.79 19.98 -43.34
N THR A 553 -17.00 20.06 -42.03
CA THR A 553 -15.96 20.36 -41.05
C THR A 553 -15.71 19.15 -40.17
N PHE A 554 -14.45 18.89 -39.86
CA PHE A 554 -14.02 17.83 -38.96
C PHE A 554 -12.82 18.28 -38.12
N THR A 555 -12.60 17.60 -37.00
CA THR A 555 -11.42 17.80 -36.14
C THR A 555 -10.38 16.71 -36.36
N VAL A 556 -9.10 17.00 -36.08
CA VAL A 556 -8.05 15.96 -36.15
C VAL A 556 -7.83 15.37 -34.76
N CYS A 557 -8.06 14.07 -34.62
CA CYS A 557 -7.90 13.33 -33.37
C CYS A 557 -6.41 13.08 -33.06
N PRO A 558 -5.97 13.29 -31.80
CA PRO A 558 -4.59 13.01 -31.41
C PRO A 558 -4.30 11.52 -31.16
N PHE A 559 -5.34 10.68 -31.09
CA PHE A 559 -5.22 9.24 -30.82
C PHE A 559 -5.24 8.44 -32.12
N ASN A 560 -4.29 7.51 -32.25
CA ASN A 560 -4.14 6.71 -33.47
C ASN A 560 -5.05 5.49 -33.51
N HIS A 561 -5.63 5.08 -32.38
CA HIS A 561 -6.40 3.84 -32.23
C HIS A 561 -7.63 4.07 -31.35
N GLY A 562 -8.72 3.38 -31.67
CA GLY A 562 -10.01 3.52 -30.98
C GLY A 562 -10.83 4.75 -31.37
N PHE A 563 -11.99 4.89 -30.71
CA PHE A 563 -12.95 5.98 -30.90
C PHE A 563 -13.34 6.71 -29.61
N GLY A 564 -12.79 6.32 -28.46
CA GLY A 564 -13.09 6.94 -27.17
C GLY A 564 -14.46 6.58 -26.61
N THR A 565 -15.11 5.55 -27.16
CA THR A 565 -16.40 5.02 -26.69
C THR A 565 -16.16 3.84 -25.76
N SER A 566 -17.16 3.44 -24.96
CA SER A 566 -17.03 2.27 -24.07
C SER A 566 -16.75 0.96 -24.83
N ALA A 567 -17.37 0.77 -26.00
CA ALA A 567 -17.15 -0.41 -26.85
C ALA A 567 -15.80 -0.38 -27.58
N ASN A 568 -15.31 0.83 -27.90
CA ASN A 568 -14.03 1.01 -28.57
C ASN A 568 -13.25 2.20 -27.97
N PRO A 569 -12.60 1.98 -26.81
CA PRO A 569 -11.81 2.99 -26.11
C PRO A 569 -10.63 3.47 -26.95
N PHE A 570 -10.17 4.70 -26.73
CA PHE A 570 -8.90 5.13 -27.28
C PHE A 570 -7.75 4.32 -26.66
N GLN A 571 -6.81 3.86 -27.48
CA GLN A 571 -5.62 3.17 -26.97
C GLN A 571 -4.46 4.15 -26.82
N VAL A 572 -3.80 4.14 -25.66
CA VAL A 572 -2.71 5.05 -25.31
C VAL A 572 -1.38 4.30 -25.41
N PHE A 573 -0.55 4.64 -26.41
CA PHE A 573 0.75 4.01 -26.67
C PHE A 573 1.94 4.86 -26.27
N THR A 574 1.75 6.17 -26.06
CA THR A 574 2.85 7.11 -25.90
C THR A 574 2.56 8.15 -24.83
N ALA A 575 3.62 8.69 -24.21
CA ALA A 575 3.54 9.84 -23.30
C ALA A 575 2.76 11.02 -23.90
N ARG A 576 2.87 11.20 -25.21
CA ARG A 576 2.15 12.20 -25.99
C ARG A 576 0.64 11.96 -25.99
N GLU A 577 0.19 10.75 -26.31
CA GLU A 577 -1.22 10.40 -26.26
C GLU A 577 -1.76 10.50 -24.82
N LEU A 578 -0.96 10.07 -23.83
CA LEU A 578 -1.31 10.22 -22.40
C LEU A 578 -1.53 11.71 -22.04
N SER A 579 -0.71 12.62 -22.55
CA SER A 579 -0.85 14.07 -22.29
C SER A 579 -2.14 14.70 -22.84
N TYR A 580 -2.80 14.01 -23.79
CA TYR A 580 -4.08 14.42 -24.36
C TYR A 580 -5.27 13.81 -23.63
N VAL A 581 -5.07 12.84 -22.73
CA VAL A 581 -6.10 12.40 -21.81
C VAL A 581 -6.45 13.58 -20.89
N GLY A 582 -7.73 13.95 -20.83
CA GLY A 582 -8.16 15.17 -20.13
C GLY A 582 -8.05 16.46 -20.95
N TYR A 583 -7.66 16.41 -22.23
CA TYR A 583 -7.72 17.61 -23.09
C TYR A 583 -9.18 17.99 -23.39
N PRO A 584 -9.53 19.29 -23.54
CA PRO A 584 -10.87 19.70 -23.92
C PRO A 584 -11.43 18.95 -25.14
N GLY A 585 -12.61 18.33 -24.99
CA GLY A 585 -13.24 17.48 -26.01
C GLY A 585 -12.87 15.99 -25.94
N TYR A 586 -11.90 15.66 -25.09
CA TYR A 586 -11.39 14.31 -24.85
C TYR A 586 -11.41 13.92 -23.36
N ASN A 587 -11.86 14.81 -22.47
CA ASN A 587 -11.81 14.62 -21.03
C ASN A 587 -12.89 13.67 -20.47
N ASP A 588 -13.89 13.31 -21.26
CA ASP A 588 -15.04 12.46 -20.89
C ASP A 588 -15.05 11.12 -21.66
N LYS A 589 -13.92 10.74 -22.27
CA LYS A 589 -13.82 9.57 -23.16
C LYS A 589 -13.28 8.35 -22.43
N HIS A 590 -13.37 7.19 -23.08
CA HIS A 590 -12.85 5.92 -22.58
C HIS A 590 -11.45 5.64 -23.14
N TYR A 591 -10.55 5.19 -22.27
CA TYR A 591 -9.14 4.95 -22.58
C TYR A 591 -8.67 3.58 -22.05
N THR A 592 -7.77 2.96 -22.80
CA THR A 592 -7.00 1.79 -22.37
C THR A 592 -5.52 2.02 -22.70
N GLN A 593 -4.63 1.94 -21.71
CA GLN A 593 -3.19 2.00 -21.94
C GLN A 593 -2.71 0.69 -22.57
N ALA A 594 -1.92 0.79 -23.63
CA ALA A 594 -1.56 -0.37 -24.45
C ALA A 594 -0.12 -0.87 -24.21
N VAL A 595 0.72 -0.06 -23.58
CA VAL A 595 2.14 -0.34 -23.31
C VAL A 595 2.60 0.41 -22.06
N ASP A 596 3.74 0.02 -21.50
CA ASP A 596 4.46 0.83 -20.51
C ASP A 596 4.88 2.18 -21.13
N ILE A 597 4.69 3.27 -20.38
CA ILE A 597 4.96 4.64 -20.80
C ILE A 597 6.02 5.25 -19.88
N ASP A 598 7.21 5.51 -20.43
CA ASP A 598 8.25 6.26 -19.75
C ASP A 598 8.17 7.76 -20.09
N LEU A 599 8.03 8.60 -19.06
CA LEU A 599 7.96 10.05 -19.21
C LEU A 599 9.34 10.70 -19.27
N ALA A 600 10.42 10.09 -18.75
CA ALA A 600 11.75 10.69 -18.70
C ALA A 600 12.36 10.90 -20.10
N ASP A 601 12.20 9.89 -20.96
CA ASP A 601 12.67 9.90 -22.36
C ASP A 601 11.69 10.61 -23.31
N SER A 602 10.67 11.26 -22.76
CA SER A 602 9.66 12.00 -23.51
C SER A 602 9.84 13.52 -23.41
N GLN A 603 9.12 14.27 -24.26
CA GLN A 603 9.04 15.73 -24.16
C GLN A 603 8.30 16.23 -22.89
N TYR A 604 7.66 15.34 -22.12
CA TYR A 604 6.87 15.64 -20.94
C TYR A 604 7.60 15.29 -19.63
N ASN A 605 8.94 15.25 -19.67
CA ASN A 605 9.80 14.99 -18.52
C ASN A 605 9.90 16.20 -17.57
N ALA A 606 10.76 16.12 -16.56
CA ALA A 606 10.96 17.17 -15.55
C ALA A 606 11.31 18.56 -16.13
N ALA A 607 11.92 18.65 -17.33
CA ALA A 607 12.26 19.92 -17.96
C ALA A 607 11.07 20.59 -18.69
N TYR A 608 9.96 19.88 -18.86
CA TYR A 608 8.77 20.39 -19.53
C TYR A 608 8.13 21.58 -18.78
N ASP A 609 7.43 22.44 -19.52
CA ASP A 609 6.72 23.63 -19.00
C ASP A 609 7.59 24.50 -18.08
N ASP A 610 8.77 24.91 -18.57
CA ASP A 610 9.77 25.69 -17.84
C ASP A 610 10.27 25.01 -16.55
N GLY A 611 10.47 23.68 -16.58
CA GLY A 611 10.98 22.90 -15.46
C GLY A 611 9.92 22.51 -14.41
N LYS A 612 8.64 22.68 -14.74
CA LYS A 612 7.51 22.29 -13.87
C LYS A 612 7.02 20.87 -14.13
N GLY A 613 7.54 20.20 -15.16
CA GLY A 613 7.17 18.84 -15.52
C GLY A 613 5.76 18.71 -16.06
N TRP A 614 5.15 17.55 -15.83
CA TRP A 614 3.82 17.17 -16.31
C TRP A 614 2.76 18.23 -15.98
N ILE A 615 1.79 18.41 -16.88
CA ILE A 615 0.67 19.36 -16.73
C ILE A 615 -0.59 18.56 -16.35
N PRO A 616 -1.05 18.63 -15.09
CA PRO A 616 -2.27 17.97 -14.65
C PRO A 616 -3.50 18.53 -15.39
N ARG A 617 -4.43 17.64 -15.79
CA ARG A 617 -5.70 18.03 -16.46
C ARG A 617 -6.91 17.42 -15.77
N ASP A 618 -8.05 18.09 -15.90
CA ASP A 618 -9.33 17.57 -15.41
C ASP A 618 -9.79 16.39 -16.29
N PHE A 619 -10.43 15.39 -15.69
CA PHE A 619 -10.89 14.19 -16.36
C PHE A 619 -12.17 13.64 -15.74
N SER A 620 -13.09 13.15 -16.56
CA SER A 620 -14.43 12.68 -16.19
C SER A 620 -14.85 11.46 -17.02
N GLY A 621 -13.88 10.73 -17.56
CA GLY A 621 -14.08 9.55 -18.40
C GLY A 621 -13.60 8.28 -17.71
N VAL A 622 -13.23 7.28 -18.51
CA VAL A 622 -12.67 6.01 -18.02
C VAL A 622 -11.22 5.89 -18.44
N TYR A 623 -10.31 5.65 -17.50
CA TYR A 623 -8.92 5.34 -17.79
C TYR A 623 -8.55 3.97 -17.21
N ASP A 624 -8.39 2.98 -18.10
CA ASP A 624 -7.87 1.67 -17.76
C ASP A 624 -6.38 1.60 -18.09
N GLY A 625 -5.52 1.49 -17.07
CA GLY A 625 -4.08 1.31 -17.27
C GLY A 625 -3.71 -0.04 -17.87
N ASP A 626 -4.65 -1.01 -17.89
CA ASP A 626 -4.42 -2.40 -18.30
C ASP A 626 -3.16 -3.01 -17.64
N ASN A 627 -2.85 -2.53 -16.43
CA ASN A 627 -1.67 -2.88 -15.63
C ASN A 627 -0.31 -2.58 -16.30
N ASN A 628 -0.31 -1.73 -17.32
CA ASN A 628 0.91 -1.14 -17.84
C ASN A 628 1.39 -0.02 -16.90
N LYS A 629 2.69 0.24 -16.95
CA LYS A 629 3.37 1.18 -16.07
C LYS A 629 3.38 2.59 -16.67
N ILE A 630 3.26 3.58 -15.81
CA ILE A 630 3.65 4.97 -16.09
C ILE A 630 4.91 5.21 -15.24
N GLN A 631 6.03 5.49 -15.89
CA GLN A 631 7.33 5.63 -15.24
C GLN A 631 7.78 7.10 -15.26
N ASN A 632 8.50 7.49 -14.21
CA ASN A 632 9.20 8.77 -14.11
C ASN A 632 8.28 9.99 -14.21
N LEU A 633 7.12 9.93 -13.54
CA LEU A 633 6.21 11.07 -13.46
C LEU A 633 6.85 12.18 -12.62
N SER A 634 7.12 13.34 -13.23
CA SER A 634 7.68 14.50 -12.54
C SER A 634 6.74 15.69 -12.65
N ILE A 635 6.32 16.24 -11.51
CA ILE A 635 5.50 17.45 -11.41
C ILE A 635 6.10 18.36 -10.33
N ASN A 636 6.54 19.56 -10.68
CA ASN A 636 7.09 20.53 -9.75
C ASN A 636 6.31 21.85 -9.79
N ARG A 637 5.23 21.91 -9.01
CA ARG A 637 4.26 23.02 -9.01
C ARG A 637 3.88 23.44 -7.57
N PRO A 638 4.85 23.88 -6.75
CA PRO A 638 4.66 24.10 -5.30
C PRO A 638 3.60 25.13 -4.93
N ASP A 639 3.24 26.03 -5.85
CA ASP A 639 2.22 27.08 -5.68
C ASP A 639 0.86 26.72 -6.34
N THR A 640 0.70 25.50 -6.85
CA THR A 640 -0.52 25.06 -7.56
C THR A 640 -1.28 24.06 -6.73
N ASP A 641 -2.59 24.29 -6.56
CA ASP A 641 -3.49 23.31 -5.95
C ASP A 641 -3.95 22.27 -6.98
N ASP A 642 -4.40 21.12 -6.48
CA ASP A 642 -4.96 20.01 -7.25
C ASP A 642 -3.92 19.41 -8.21
N VAL A 643 -2.94 18.69 -7.63
CA VAL A 643 -1.77 18.22 -8.36
C VAL A 643 -1.69 16.68 -8.34
N GLY A 644 -1.50 16.10 -9.52
CA GLY A 644 -1.27 14.68 -9.78
C GLY A 644 -1.20 14.40 -11.28
N LEU A 645 -1.19 13.12 -11.70
CA LEU A 645 -1.31 12.75 -13.11
C LEU A 645 -2.56 13.43 -13.73
N PHE A 646 -3.67 13.38 -12.99
CA PHE A 646 -4.88 14.16 -13.21
C PHE A 646 -4.98 15.29 -12.19
N LYS A 647 -5.58 16.41 -12.61
CA LYS A 647 -5.86 17.54 -11.72
C LYS A 647 -7.07 17.22 -10.83
N THR A 648 -8.23 17.10 -11.46
CA THR A 648 -9.52 16.79 -10.85
C THR A 648 -10.16 15.63 -11.60
N LEU A 649 -10.63 14.64 -10.87
CA LEU A 649 -11.49 13.57 -11.34
C LEU A 649 -12.92 13.84 -10.92
N THR A 650 -13.87 13.68 -11.84
CA THR A 650 -15.30 13.96 -11.59
C THR A 650 -16.14 12.89 -12.28
N SER A 651 -16.84 12.05 -11.51
CA SER A 651 -17.64 10.95 -12.07
C SER A 651 -16.83 10.09 -13.06
N ALA A 652 -15.58 9.81 -12.69
CA ALA A 652 -14.60 9.10 -13.51
C ALA A 652 -14.36 7.68 -12.96
N ASP A 653 -13.90 6.78 -13.83
CA ASP A 653 -13.44 5.44 -13.45
C ASP A 653 -11.96 5.29 -13.78
N ILE A 654 -11.12 5.12 -12.75
CA ILE A 654 -9.67 4.93 -12.89
C ILE A 654 -9.32 3.53 -12.39
N LYS A 655 -8.76 2.69 -13.26
CA LYS A 655 -8.47 1.30 -12.90
C LYS A 655 -7.18 0.77 -13.48
N ASN A 656 -6.58 -0.19 -12.78
CA ASN A 656 -5.36 -0.90 -13.19
C ASN A 656 -4.19 0.03 -13.56
N VAL A 657 -4.10 1.20 -12.92
CA VAL A 657 -3.04 2.18 -13.18
C VAL A 657 -1.86 1.90 -12.26
N ILE A 658 -0.68 1.69 -12.82
CA ILE A 658 0.56 1.51 -12.05
C ILE A 658 1.49 2.69 -12.34
N ILE A 659 1.73 3.54 -11.35
CA ILE A 659 2.81 4.54 -11.41
C ILE A 659 4.04 3.93 -10.75
N GLU A 660 5.08 3.68 -11.52
CA GLU A 660 6.28 3.01 -10.99
C GLU A 660 7.16 3.96 -10.18
N THR A 661 7.32 5.20 -10.62
CA THR A 661 8.08 6.26 -9.92
C THR A 661 7.39 7.61 -10.13
N ALA A 662 7.26 8.38 -9.05
CA ALA A 662 6.64 9.71 -9.07
C ALA A 662 7.36 10.72 -8.16
N GLU A 663 7.72 11.87 -8.72
CA GLU A 663 8.18 13.05 -7.98
C GLU A 663 7.12 14.15 -8.15
N VAL A 664 6.28 14.36 -7.14
CA VAL A 664 5.12 15.26 -7.23
C VAL A 664 5.18 16.30 -6.13
N THR A 665 5.38 17.56 -6.52
CA THR A 665 5.33 18.73 -5.63
C THR A 665 4.15 19.62 -6.00
N GLY A 666 3.26 19.88 -5.04
CA GLY A 666 2.10 20.77 -5.17
C GLY A 666 1.86 21.64 -3.93
N ASN A 667 0.81 22.48 -3.96
CA ASN A 667 0.37 23.28 -2.80
C ASN A 667 -0.61 22.51 -1.91
N SER A 668 -1.90 22.48 -2.29
CA SER A 668 -2.95 21.72 -1.60
C SER A 668 -3.59 20.69 -2.52
N ASN A 669 -4.13 19.61 -1.95
CA ASN A 669 -4.72 18.48 -2.67
C ASN A 669 -3.70 17.89 -3.66
N VAL A 670 -2.75 17.14 -3.11
CA VAL A 670 -1.64 16.56 -3.86
C VAL A 670 -1.68 15.05 -3.75
N GLY A 671 -1.59 14.35 -4.88
CA GLY A 671 -1.38 12.90 -4.92
C GLY A 671 -0.84 12.46 -6.28
N ALA A 672 -0.21 11.29 -6.35
CA ALA A 672 0.41 10.84 -7.60
C ALA A 672 -0.60 10.67 -8.74
N LEU A 673 -1.79 10.13 -8.44
CA LEU A 673 -2.86 9.94 -9.43
C LEU A 673 -3.69 11.20 -9.62
N CYS A 674 -4.17 11.80 -8.54
CA CYS A 674 -4.94 13.04 -8.65
C CYS A 674 -4.87 13.94 -7.42
N GLY A 675 -5.08 15.23 -7.66
CA GLY A 675 -5.30 16.17 -6.58
C GLY A 675 -6.66 15.99 -5.92
N LYS A 676 -7.74 16.02 -6.72
CA LYS A 676 -9.12 15.86 -6.25
C LYS A 676 -9.86 14.76 -6.99
N ALA A 677 -10.70 14.04 -6.25
CA ALA A 677 -11.65 13.05 -6.76
C ALA A 677 -13.03 13.34 -6.21
N PHE A 678 -13.99 13.58 -7.11
CA PHE A 678 -15.41 13.78 -6.81
C PHE A 678 -16.19 12.64 -7.45
N ASP A 679 -16.96 11.89 -6.66
CA ASP A 679 -17.81 10.80 -7.18
C ASP A 679 -17.01 9.87 -8.12
N THR A 680 -15.80 9.46 -7.74
CA THR A 680 -14.85 8.77 -8.63
C THR A 680 -14.49 7.41 -8.07
N ASP A 681 -14.44 6.41 -8.95
CA ASP A 681 -14.06 5.05 -8.62
C ASP A 681 -12.60 4.79 -8.97
N PHE A 682 -11.85 4.26 -8.01
CA PHE A 682 -10.48 3.79 -8.17
C PHE A 682 -10.42 2.30 -7.86
N PHE A 683 -9.90 1.52 -8.80
CA PHE A 683 -9.79 0.07 -8.63
C PHE A 683 -8.42 -0.46 -9.07
N MET A 684 -7.71 -1.13 -8.15
CA MET A 684 -6.39 -1.71 -8.43
C MET A 684 -5.37 -0.70 -8.96
N CYS A 685 -5.32 0.48 -8.32
CA CYS A 685 -4.35 1.52 -8.66
C CYS A 685 -3.16 1.48 -7.71
N GLU A 686 -1.96 1.66 -8.24
CA GLU A 686 -0.72 1.49 -7.49
C GLU A 686 0.29 2.60 -7.76
N VAL A 687 1.01 2.99 -6.72
CA VAL A 687 2.23 3.80 -6.82
C VAL A 687 3.36 3.07 -6.12
N ARG A 688 4.50 2.94 -6.80
CA ARG A 688 5.63 2.11 -6.37
C ARG A 688 6.93 2.94 -6.24
N LEU A 689 8.00 2.22 -5.88
CA LEU A 689 9.43 2.58 -5.93
C LEU A 689 9.78 4.06 -5.71
N ASN A 690 10.33 4.38 -4.52
CA ASN A 690 10.99 5.63 -4.17
C ASN A 690 10.28 6.91 -4.67
N SER A 691 8.94 6.93 -4.62
CA SER A 691 8.18 8.12 -5.00
C SER A 691 8.23 9.17 -3.88
N ASP A 692 8.31 10.44 -4.24
CA ASP A 692 8.27 11.58 -3.33
C ASP A 692 7.03 12.43 -3.64
N ILE A 693 6.07 12.41 -2.71
CA ILE A 693 4.84 13.18 -2.81
C ILE A 693 4.85 14.27 -1.75
N THR A 694 5.02 15.51 -2.20
CA THR A 694 5.20 16.68 -1.34
C THR A 694 4.11 17.72 -1.60
N GLY A 695 3.34 18.04 -0.56
CA GLY A 695 2.45 19.21 -0.54
C GLY A 695 3.00 20.29 0.38
N THR A 696 3.04 21.53 -0.09
CA THR A 696 3.45 22.67 0.76
C THR A 696 2.36 23.09 1.74
N ASN A 697 1.15 22.53 1.61
CA ASN A 697 -0.02 22.86 2.42
C ASN A 697 -0.88 21.61 2.72
N ASN A 698 -2.21 21.69 2.55
CA ASN A 698 -3.16 20.72 3.08
C ASN A 698 -3.53 19.61 2.08
N ASN A 699 -3.94 18.46 2.60
CA ASN A 699 -4.48 17.31 1.87
C ASN A 699 -3.44 16.70 0.92
N VAL A 700 -2.56 15.87 1.48
CA VAL A 700 -1.52 15.17 0.72
C VAL A 700 -1.75 13.67 0.88
N GLY A 701 -2.07 12.98 -0.21
CA GLY A 701 -2.18 11.53 -0.25
C GLY A 701 -1.13 10.93 -1.16
N GLY A 702 -0.67 9.71 -0.91
CA GLY A 702 0.23 9.04 -1.86
C GLY A 702 -0.40 8.89 -3.25
N LEU A 703 -1.69 8.55 -3.31
CA LEU A 703 -2.45 8.44 -4.56
C LEU A 703 -3.35 9.66 -4.81
N ILE A 704 -4.11 10.07 -3.79
CA ILE A 704 -5.22 11.02 -3.92
C ILE A 704 -5.09 12.13 -2.88
N GLY A 705 -5.02 13.40 -3.30
CA GLY A 705 -5.02 14.51 -2.35
C GLY A 705 -6.31 14.58 -1.52
N LYS A 706 -7.46 14.71 -2.19
CA LYS A 706 -8.78 14.73 -1.57
C LYS A 706 -9.80 13.90 -2.35
N ALA A 707 -10.46 12.95 -1.68
CA ALA A 707 -11.60 12.19 -2.20
C ALA A 707 -12.89 12.64 -1.51
N TYR A 708 -13.97 12.83 -2.27
CA TYR A 708 -15.25 13.26 -1.70
C TYR A 708 -16.48 12.86 -2.53
N SER A 709 -17.64 12.94 -1.87
CA SER A 709 -18.97 12.76 -2.47
C SER A 709 -19.15 11.40 -3.14
N GLY A 710 -19.10 10.33 -2.34
CA GLY A 710 -19.40 8.97 -2.80
C GLY A 710 -18.28 8.26 -3.55
N SER A 711 -17.05 8.80 -3.55
CA SER A 711 -15.91 8.14 -4.21
C SER A 711 -15.62 6.76 -3.59
N LEU A 712 -15.32 5.76 -4.42
CA LEU A 712 -14.90 4.44 -3.99
C LEU A 712 -13.43 4.21 -4.33
N ILE A 713 -12.60 3.93 -3.33
CA ILE A 713 -11.18 3.61 -3.50
C ILE A 713 -10.96 2.19 -3.01
N GLU A 714 -10.75 1.28 -3.95
CA GLU A 714 -10.72 -0.16 -3.69
C GLU A 714 -9.42 -0.82 -4.23
N ASN A 715 -8.80 -1.65 -3.40
CA ASN A 715 -7.60 -2.43 -3.75
C ASN A 715 -6.42 -1.55 -4.24
N CYS A 716 -6.31 -0.34 -3.70
CA CYS A 716 -5.26 0.59 -4.09
C CYS A 716 -4.05 0.51 -3.16
N THR A 717 -2.85 0.65 -3.70
CA THR A 717 -1.61 0.43 -2.94
C THR A 717 -0.55 1.52 -3.15
N PHE A 718 0.15 1.87 -2.07
CA PHE A 718 1.28 2.80 -2.07
C PHE A 718 2.51 2.15 -1.42
N TYR A 719 3.64 2.09 -2.14
CA TYR A 719 4.86 1.41 -1.69
C TYR A 719 6.11 2.30 -1.67
N THR A 720 6.99 2.05 -0.69
CA THR A 720 8.43 2.42 -0.68
C THR A 720 8.67 3.89 -1.03
N SER A 721 8.09 4.81 -0.26
CA SER A 721 8.00 6.21 -0.68
C SER A 721 7.97 7.19 0.49
N GLN A 722 8.16 8.47 0.20
CA GLN A 722 8.02 9.56 1.16
C GLN A 722 6.78 10.39 0.85
N ILE A 723 6.02 10.72 1.89
CA ILE A 723 4.92 11.68 1.80
C ILE A 723 5.13 12.78 2.83
N THR A 724 5.14 14.02 2.35
CA THR A 724 5.34 15.20 3.20
C THR A 724 4.23 16.21 2.98
N GLY A 725 3.61 16.69 4.06
CA GLY A 725 2.56 17.71 4.00
C GLY A 725 2.46 18.57 5.25
N LYS A 726 1.45 19.45 5.28
CA LYS A 726 1.17 20.28 6.46
C LYS A 726 0.03 19.69 7.32
N GLU A 727 -1.14 19.55 6.71
CA GLU A 727 -2.34 19.01 7.35
C GLU A 727 -2.97 17.94 6.45
N ASN A 728 -3.60 16.93 7.06
CA ASN A 728 -4.30 15.84 6.38
C ASN A 728 -3.35 15.10 5.41
N VAL A 729 -2.43 14.33 5.98
CA VAL A 729 -1.42 13.57 5.23
C VAL A 729 -1.71 12.08 5.38
N GLY A 730 -1.89 11.36 4.27
CA GLY A 730 -2.24 9.94 4.25
C GLY A 730 -1.46 9.13 3.21
N GLY A 731 -1.24 7.84 3.46
CA GLY A 731 -0.57 6.97 2.49
C GLY A 731 -1.34 6.77 1.19
N ILE A 732 -2.67 6.70 1.26
CA ILE A 732 -3.54 6.60 0.09
C ILE A 732 -4.21 7.93 -0.20
N ALA A 733 -4.94 8.47 0.79
CA ALA A 733 -5.71 9.69 0.65
C ALA A 733 -5.34 10.74 1.71
N GLY A 734 -5.14 12.00 1.32
CA GLY A 734 -4.94 13.06 2.31
C GLY A 734 -6.21 13.32 3.12
N TYR A 735 -7.31 13.56 2.44
CA TYR A 735 -8.62 13.81 3.05
C TYR A 735 -9.75 13.06 2.33
N GLN A 736 -10.50 12.25 3.06
CA GLN A 736 -11.74 11.62 2.58
C GLN A 736 -12.96 12.18 3.32
N THR A 737 -14.01 12.52 2.58
CA THR A 737 -15.24 13.09 3.18
C THR A 737 -16.49 12.82 2.34
N LEU A 738 -17.68 13.10 2.87
CA LEU A 738 -18.97 13.02 2.18
C LEU A 738 -19.21 11.62 1.58
N ASP A 739 -19.47 10.63 2.44
CA ASP A 739 -19.81 9.25 2.07
C ASP A 739 -18.75 8.53 1.20
N THR A 740 -17.47 8.87 1.37
CA THR A 740 -16.37 8.22 0.64
C THR A 740 -15.98 6.91 1.29
N THR A 741 -15.60 5.90 0.51
CA THR A 741 -15.16 4.59 1.03
C THR A 741 -13.76 4.22 0.54
N LEU A 742 -12.88 3.89 1.48
CA LEU A 742 -11.56 3.30 1.27
C LEU A 742 -11.57 1.85 1.74
N THR A 743 -11.41 0.88 0.83
CA THR A 743 -11.44 -0.53 1.21
C THR A 743 -10.35 -1.39 0.59
N SER A 744 -9.79 -2.30 1.40
CA SER A 744 -8.73 -3.23 0.99
C SER A 744 -7.49 -2.53 0.43
N CYS A 745 -7.20 -1.32 0.92
CA CYS A 745 -6.06 -0.54 0.49
C CYS A 745 -4.84 -0.76 1.39
N VAL A 746 -3.65 -0.62 0.83
CA VAL A 746 -2.40 -0.87 1.56
C VAL A 746 -1.42 0.29 1.40
N SER A 747 -0.80 0.71 2.50
CA SER A 747 0.34 1.62 2.48
C SER A 747 1.52 0.91 3.15
N SER A 748 2.65 0.78 2.45
CA SER A 748 3.75 -0.06 2.91
C SER A 748 5.14 0.53 2.66
N ASN A 749 6.05 0.37 3.63
CA ASN A 749 7.45 0.77 3.54
C ASN A 749 7.65 2.27 3.31
N CYS A 750 6.81 3.12 3.92
CA CYS A 750 6.79 4.57 3.67
C CYS A 750 7.15 5.40 4.91
N PHE A 751 7.72 6.58 4.65
CA PHE A 751 7.84 7.65 5.64
C PHE A 751 6.77 8.71 5.39
N ILE A 752 5.86 8.88 6.35
CA ILE A 752 4.74 9.82 6.23
C ILE A 752 4.88 10.89 7.30
N SER A 753 4.98 12.15 6.88
CA SER A 753 5.20 13.27 7.80
C SER A 753 4.27 14.45 7.54
N GLY A 754 3.75 15.00 8.63
CA GLY A 754 2.96 16.23 8.65
C GLY A 754 3.55 17.23 9.61
N SER A 755 3.48 18.52 9.28
CA SER A 755 4.01 19.59 10.16
C SER A 755 2.97 20.22 11.10
N VAL A 756 1.68 19.89 10.97
CA VAL A 756 0.61 20.45 11.80
C VAL A 756 -0.31 19.38 12.41
N LYS A 757 -1.20 18.75 11.63
CA LYS A 757 -2.17 17.80 12.19
C LYS A 757 -2.75 16.81 11.17
N ASN A 758 -3.38 15.75 11.68
CA ASN A 758 -4.06 14.70 10.92
C ASN A 758 -3.10 13.95 9.99
N ILE A 759 -2.30 13.05 10.56
CA ILE A 759 -1.35 12.22 9.83
C ILE A 759 -1.77 10.77 10.02
N GLY A 760 -2.03 10.06 8.92
CA GLY A 760 -2.41 8.65 8.92
C GLY A 760 -1.64 7.81 7.93
N GLY A 761 -1.53 6.50 8.19
CA GLY A 761 -0.88 5.60 7.24
C GLY A 761 -1.72 5.29 6.00
N ILE A 762 -3.05 5.35 6.08
CA ILE A 762 -3.97 5.21 4.94
C ILE A 762 -4.61 6.55 4.58
N ALA A 763 -5.22 7.22 5.57
CA ALA A 763 -5.92 8.49 5.37
C ALA A 763 -5.46 9.56 6.38
N GLY A 764 -5.28 10.81 5.97
CA GLY A 764 -4.99 11.88 6.93
C GLY A 764 -6.19 12.18 7.84
N LEU A 765 -7.30 12.55 7.21
CA LEU A 765 -8.60 12.80 7.87
C LEU A 765 -9.71 12.02 7.17
N THR A 766 -10.59 11.42 7.97
CA THR A 766 -11.80 10.71 7.54
C THR A 766 -13.01 11.36 8.20
N SER A 767 -13.94 11.91 7.41
CA SER A 767 -15.12 12.58 7.98
C SER A 767 -16.41 12.41 7.19
N GLU A 768 -17.53 12.87 7.77
CA GLU A 768 -18.84 13.00 7.12
C GLU A 768 -19.29 11.66 6.50
N SER A 769 -19.51 10.68 7.39
CA SER A 769 -20.02 9.34 7.06
C SER A 769 -19.13 8.52 6.12
N SER A 770 -17.84 8.85 6.06
CA SER A 770 -16.84 8.10 5.26
C SER A 770 -16.34 6.86 5.99
N ASN A 771 -15.87 5.86 5.22
CA ASN A 771 -15.54 4.54 5.75
C ASN A 771 -14.14 4.08 5.33
N ILE A 772 -13.37 3.54 6.27
CA ILE A 772 -12.17 2.74 5.99
C ILE A 772 -12.47 1.29 6.38
N ALA A 773 -12.28 0.35 5.46
CA ALA A 773 -12.54 -1.07 5.74
C ALA A 773 -11.45 -1.99 5.19
N TYR A 774 -10.89 -2.85 6.03
CA TYR A 774 -9.90 -3.86 5.63
C TYR A 774 -8.62 -3.29 5.02
N SER A 775 -8.31 -2.04 5.33
CA SER A 775 -7.13 -1.34 4.82
C SER A 775 -6.00 -1.35 5.86
N ASN A 776 -4.77 -1.56 5.43
CA ASN A 776 -3.64 -1.84 6.32
C ASN A 776 -2.40 -1.00 6.01
N SER A 777 -1.79 -0.51 7.09
CA SER A 777 -0.46 0.10 7.07
C SER A 777 0.57 -0.91 7.53
N ILE A 778 1.69 -1.01 6.80
CA ILE A 778 2.72 -2.04 7.02
C ILE A 778 4.11 -1.41 6.97
N ASP A 779 4.95 -1.63 7.97
CA ASP A 779 6.33 -1.10 8.00
C ASP A 779 6.40 0.42 7.70
N LEU A 780 5.58 1.19 8.42
CA LEU A 780 5.51 2.64 8.26
C LEU A 780 6.12 3.37 9.44
N ILE A 781 6.80 4.48 9.14
CA ILE A 781 7.13 5.51 10.12
C ILE A 781 6.21 6.70 9.84
N ILE A 782 5.42 7.07 10.85
CA ILE A 782 4.40 8.11 10.74
C ILE A 782 4.69 9.16 11.81
N SER A 783 4.91 10.41 11.39
CA SER A 783 5.33 11.47 12.30
C SER A 783 4.52 12.76 12.14
N GLY A 784 4.08 13.33 13.25
CA GLY A 784 3.45 14.65 13.25
C GLY A 784 3.18 15.23 14.64
N PRO A 785 2.76 16.51 14.72
CA PRO A 785 2.55 17.15 16.01
C PRO A 785 1.21 16.79 16.66
N GLN A 786 0.14 16.65 15.87
CA GLN A 786 -1.21 16.42 16.40
C GLN A 786 -1.99 15.40 15.57
N TYR A 787 -2.77 14.56 16.23
CA TYR A 787 -3.65 13.56 15.60
C TYR A 787 -2.86 12.66 14.64
N VAL A 788 -2.04 11.78 15.23
CA VAL A 788 -1.18 10.85 14.48
C VAL A 788 -1.70 9.43 14.68
N GLY A 789 -2.13 8.80 13.59
CA GLY A 789 -2.68 7.45 13.56
C GLY A 789 -1.95 6.53 12.60
N GLY A 790 -1.88 5.23 12.89
CA GLY A 790 -1.32 4.29 11.91
C GLY A 790 -2.23 4.03 10.71
N ILE A 791 -3.54 4.18 10.83
CA ILE A 791 -4.49 4.08 9.71
C ILE A 791 -5.06 5.47 9.36
N THR A 792 -5.64 6.17 10.33
CA THR A 792 -6.22 7.51 10.12
C THR A 792 -5.72 8.50 11.16
N GLY A 793 -5.34 9.73 10.78
CA GLY A 793 -4.99 10.75 11.76
C GLY A 793 -6.18 11.10 12.66
N GLN A 794 -7.33 11.37 12.03
CA GLN A 794 -8.59 11.62 12.73
C GLN A 794 -9.77 10.94 12.02
N LEU A 795 -10.73 10.43 12.81
CA LEU A 795 -12.01 9.88 12.36
C LEU A 795 -13.18 10.70 12.94
N ASN A 796 -14.03 11.31 12.13
CA ASN A 796 -15.01 12.28 12.63
C ASN A 796 -16.39 12.17 11.95
N THR A 797 -17.45 12.61 12.62
CA THR A 797 -18.78 12.86 12.02
C THR A 797 -19.34 11.60 11.38
N ASP A 798 -19.78 10.67 12.22
CA ASP A 798 -20.42 9.40 11.89
C ASP A 798 -19.62 8.52 10.92
N SER A 799 -18.28 8.62 10.97
CA SER A 799 -17.37 7.86 10.11
C SER A 799 -16.95 6.55 10.76
N ASN A 800 -16.64 5.54 9.95
CA ASN A 800 -16.31 4.21 10.45
C ASN A 800 -14.94 3.71 9.99
N LEU A 801 -14.28 2.95 10.86
CA LEU A 801 -13.08 2.18 10.54
C LEU A 801 -13.27 0.74 11.00
N ARG A 802 -13.11 -0.23 10.09
CA ARG A 802 -13.30 -1.65 10.42
C ARG A 802 -12.26 -2.59 9.85
N GLY A 803 -12.04 -3.72 10.52
CA GLY A 803 -11.33 -4.85 9.92
C GLY A 803 -9.87 -4.58 9.60
N SER A 804 -9.29 -3.53 10.19
CA SER A 804 -7.94 -3.06 9.90
C SER A 804 -6.95 -3.58 10.94
N HIS A 805 -5.82 -4.06 10.44
CA HIS A 805 -4.82 -4.82 11.17
C HIS A 805 -3.40 -4.32 10.87
N PRO A 806 -3.06 -3.06 11.20
CA PRO A 806 -1.71 -2.55 10.96
C PRO A 806 -0.64 -3.26 11.80
N TYR A 807 0.52 -3.51 11.20
CA TYR A 807 1.67 -4.15 11.85
C TYR A 807 2.99 -3.52 11.42
N ASP A 808 4.02 -3.71 12.24
CA ASP A 808 5.37 -3.13 12.05
C ASP A 808 5.35 -1.59 11.97
N LEU A 809 4.50 -0.92 12.75
CA LEU A 809 4.39 0.53 12.71
C LEU A 809 5.27 1.24 13.75
N SER A 810 5.77 2.43 13.40
CA SER A 810 6.22 3.42 14.37
C SER A 810 5.44 4.73 14.22
N VAL A 811 4.54 4.98 15.18
CA VAL A 811 3.67 6.16 15.18
C VAL A 811 4.20 7.17 16.20
N LEU A 812 4.72 8.30 15.72
CA LEU A 812 5.39 9.34 16.49
C LEU A 812 4.53 10.60 16.51
N GLY A 813 3.89 10.88 17.64
CA GLY A 813 3.03 12.05 17.79
C GLY A 813 3.38 12.88 19.02
N ASN A 814 3.06 14.18 19.02
CA ASN A 814 3.13 14.98 20.23
C ASN A 814 1.80 14.88 21.01
N ASN A 815 0.68 15.34 20.44
CA ASN A 815 -0.63 15.20 21.07
C ASN A 815 -1.57 14.31 20.25
N TYR A 816 -2.30 13.42 20.92
CA TYR A 816 -3.26 12.49 20.30
C TYR A 816 -2.59 11.52 19.33
N THR A 817 -2.06 10.43 19.89
CA THR A 817 -1.33 9.42 19.13
C THR A 817 -2.00 8.06 19.31
N GLY A 818 -2.23 7.33 18.23
CA GLY A 818 -2.65 5.94 18.32
C GLY A 818 -2.19 5.07 17.17
N ILE A 819 -2.06 3.76 17.40
CA ILE A 819 -1.59 2.85 16.36
C ILE A 819 -2.64 2.71 15.24
N ILE A 820 -3.94 2.89 15.51
CA ILE A 820 -4.97 2.93 14.45
C ILE A 820 -5.38 4.37 14.16
N ALA A 821 -5.80 5.11 15.20
CA ALA A 821 -6.30 6.48 15.06
C ALA A 821 -5.64 7.44 16.04
N GLY A 822 -5.31 8.66 15.58
CA GLY A 822 -4.86 9.72 16.48
C GLY A 822 -6.00 10.19 17.38
N ALA A 823 -7.15 10.52 16.78
CA ALA A 823 -8.38 10.83 17.51
C ALA A 823 -9.65 10.38 16.78
N MET A 824 -10.75 10.25 17.52
CA MET A 824 -12.09 10.02 16.96
C MET A 824 -13.18 10.86 17.64
N SER A 825 -14.18 11.32 16.88
CA SER A 825 -15.28 12.13 17.41
C SER A 825 -16.60 12.02 16.62
N GLY A 826 -17.68 12.51 17.22
CA GLY A 826 -18.95 12.80 16.56
C GLY A 826 -19.66 11.57 16.05
N GLY A 827 -19.91 10.58 16.93
CA GLY A 827 -20.62 9.34 16.57
C GLY A 827 -19.79 8.31 15.80
N SER A 828 -18.49 8.55 15.61
CA SER A 828 -17.62 7.66 14.82
C SER A 828 -17.36 6.32 15.51
N ILE A 829 -17.10 5.27 14.73
CA ILE A 829 -16.91 3.91 15.23
C ILE A 829 -15.63 3.27 14.69
N ILE A 830 -14.78 2.75 15.57
CA ILE A 830 -13.70 1.82 15.23
C ILE A 830 -14.12 0.43 15.69
N TYR A 831 -14.18 -0.55 14.80
CA TYR A 831 -14.59 -1.90 15.17
C TYR A 831 -13.84 -3.03 14.48
N GLU A 832 -13.81 -4.21 15.10
CA GLU A 832 -13.19 -5.42 14.54
C GLU A 832 -11.77 -5.17 14.01
N SER A 833 -10.97 -4.41 14.76
CA SER A 833 -9.62 -4.01 14.33
C SER A 833 -8.58 -4.39 15.38
N ALA A 834 -7.35 -4.70 14.95
CA ALA A 834 -6.31 -5.11 15.89
C ALA A 834 -4.92 -4.57 15.57
N THR A 835 -4.07 -4.51 16.60
CA THR A 835 -2.66 -4.12 16.49
C THR A 835 -1.76 -5.18 17.09
N TYR A 836 -0.53 -5.26 16.56
CA TYR A 836 0.46 -6.28 16.91
C TYR A 836 1.59 -5.70 17.77
N ASP A 837 2.31 -6.57 18.46
CA ASP A 837 3.44 -6.27 19.34
C ASP A 837 4.63 -5.63 18.62
N SER A 838 4.74 -5.84 17.30
CA SER A 838 5.71 -5.15 16.46
C SER A 838 5.40 -3.68 16.19
N SER A 839 4.17 -3.23 16.46
CA SER A 839 3.77 -1.83 16.30
C SER A 839 3.96 -1.04 17.60
N ASN A 840 4.49 0.18 17.47
CA ASN A 840 4.65 1.12 18.57
C ASN A 840 3.98 2.47 18.32
N ALA A 841 3.47 3.07 19.40
CA ALA A 841 3.01 4.44 19.45
C ALA A 841 3.79 5.21 20.53
N VAL A 842 4.38 6.33 20.15
CA VAL A 842 5.17 7.21 21.01
C VAL A 842 4.53 8.59 21.04
N GLY A 843 4.03 8.99 22.22
CA GLY A 843 3.44 10.30 22.49
C GLY A 843 4.38 11.21 23.29
N PHE A 844 4.88 12.28 22.67
CA PHE A 844 5.74 13.29 23.31
C PHE A 844 4.95 14.39 24.08
N GLY A 845 3.64 14.25 24.16
CA GLY A 845 2.72 15.14 24.85
C GLY A 845 1.64 14.32 25.54
N SER A 846 0.36 14.67 25.31
CA SER A 846 -0.76 14.03 25.98
C SER A 846 -1.54 13.08 25.05
N TYR A 847 -2.07 12.01 25.65
CA TYR A 847 -3.05 11.09 25.08
C TYR A 847 -2.45 10.14 24.04
N THR A 848 -2.06 8.95 24.49
CA THR A 848 -1.56 7.90 23.62
C THR A 848 -2.32 6.61 23.86
N GLY A 849 -2.86 6.02 22.79
CA GLY A 849 -3.62 4.78 22.85
C GLY A 849 -3.08 3.72 21.89
N GLY A 850 -3.28 2.44 22.21
CA GLY A 850 -2.94 1.38 21.26
C GLY A 850 -3.95 1.22 20.12
N ILE A 851 -5.20 1.68 20.28
CA ILE A 851 -6.17 1.80 19.17
C ILE A 851 -6.35 3.27 18.81
N VAL A 852 -6.74 4.10 19.78
CA VAL A 852 -7.05 5.51 19.57
C VAL A 852 -6.41 6.41 20.62
N GLY A 853 -5.77 7.51 20.21
CA GLY A 853 -5.19 8.46 21.18
C GLY A 853 -6.25 9.11 22.07
N HIS A 854 -7.28 9.71 21.45
CA HIS A 854 -8.40 10.36 22.14
C HIS A 854 -9.74 10.09 21.44
N MET A 855 -10.79 9.86 22.21
CA MET A 855 -12.15 9.65 21.69
C MET A 855 -13.17 10.51 22.44
N SER A 856 -14.07 11.16 21.69
CA SER A 856 -15.11 12.04 22.23
C SER A 856 -16.46 11.95 21.51
N ASP A 857 -17.47 12.64 22.04
CA ASP A 857 -18.75 12.94 21.38
C ASP A 857 -19.48 11.70 20.83
N ASN A 858 -19.87 10.80 21.74
CA ASN A 858 -20.64 9.58 21.46
C ASN A 858 -19.93 8.62 20.49
N SER A 859 -18.59 8.55 20.55
CA SER A 859 -17.78 7.66 19.73
C SER A 859 -17.66 6.27 20.34
N THR A 860 -17.42 5.25 19.51
CA THR A 860 -17.34 3.85 19.96
C THR A 860 -16.09 3.11 19.44
N VAL A 861 -15.37 2.45 20.34
CA VAL A 861 -14.40 1.40 20.01
C VAL A 861 -15.01 0.06 20.40
N ASP A 862 -15.24 -0.83 19.43
CA ASP A 862 -15.94 -2.11 19.61
C ASP A 862 -15.11 -3.29 19.07
N LYS A 863 -15.02 -4.41 19.79
CA LYS A 863 -14.37 -5.63 19.27
C LYS A 863 -12.94 -5.43 18.77
N CYS A 864 -12.17 -4.60 19.48
CA CYS A 864 -10.81 -4.27 19.10
C CYS A 864 -9.78 -4.91 20.01
N ALA A 865 -8.59 -5.22 19.46
CA ALA A 865 -7.50 -5.83 20.19
C ALA A 865 -6.20 -5.05 20.03
N SER A 866 -5.52 -4.75 21.12
CA SER A 866 -4.24 -4.04 21.09
C SER A 866 -3.13 -4.84 21.74
N LYS A 867 -2.11 -5.19 20.97
CA LYS A 867 -0.86 -5.81 21.45
C LYS A 867 0.35 -4.91 21.32
N GLY A 868 0.17 -3.72 20.72
CA GLY A 868 1.26 -2.81 20.47
C GLY A 868 1.94 -2.29 21.74
N ARG A 869 3.08 -1.63 21.51
CA ARG A 869 3.84 -0.94 22.55
C ARG A 869 3.47 0.54 22.58
N ILE A 870 2.98 1.01 23.71
CA ILE A 870 2.57 2.39 23.94
C ILE A 870 3.61 3.04 24.85
N THR A 871 4.15 4.19 24.44
CA THR A 871 5.03 5.02 25.28
C THR A 871 4.51 6.44 25.29
N ALA A 872 4.28 7.02 26.46
CA ALA A 872 3.72 8.37 26.56
C ALA A 872 4.23 9.13 27.78
N ILE A 873 4.10 10.46 27.75
CA ILE A 873 4.37 11.31 28.92
C ILE A 873 3.14 11.37 29.84
N ALA A 874 1.93 11.44 29.28
CA ALA A 874 0.70 11.51 30.05
C ALA A 874 -0.49 10.87 29.32
N HIS A 875 -1.41 10.30 30.09
CA HIS A 875 -2.66 9.70 29.62
C HIS A 875 -2.43 8.59 28.59
N ALA A 876 -1.88 7.47 29.05
CA ALA A 876 -1.59 6.32 28.21
C ALA A 876 -2.56 5.16 28.48
N GLY A 877 -3.09 4.56 27.42
CA GLY A 877 -3.90 3.36 27.54
C GLY A 877 -3.65 2.34 26.44
N GLY A 878 -3.87 1.07 26.74
CA GLY A 878 -3.72 0.01 25.75
C GLY A 878 -4.73 0.08 24.61
N ILE A 879 -5.96 0.55 24.86
CA ILE A 879 -6.97 0.84 23.83
C ILE A 879 -7.03 2.34 23.56
N SER A 880 -7.29 3.15 24.60
CA SER A 880 -7.47 4.60 24.47
C SER A 880 -6.60 5.41 25.42
N GLY A 881 -5.96 6.47 24.95
CA GLY A 881 -5.28 7.40 25.86
C GLY A 881 -6.30 8.14 26.75
N TYR A 882 -7.36 8.65 26.14
CA TYR A 882 -8.39 9.44 26.80
C TYR A 882 -9.76 9.25 26.14
N CYS A 883 -10.76 8.89 26.93
CA CYS A 883 -12.13 8.64 26.48
C CYS A 883 -13.10 9.60 27.19
N GLU A 884 -13.87 10.38 26.42
CA GLU A 884 -14.85 11.32 26.98
C GLU A 884 -16.14 11.52 26.18
N GLY A 885 -17.05 12.34 26.70
CA GLY A 885 -18.20 12.85 25.94
C GLY A 885 -19.21 11.77 25.55
N ASP A 886 -19.64 10.95 26.51
CA ASP A 886 -20.59 9.85 26.33
C ASP A 886 -20.09 8.77 25.36
N SER A 887 -18.78 8.53 25.31
CA SER A 887 -18.16 7.53 24.42
C SER A 887 -18.04 6.14 25.07
N TYR A 888 -17.85 5.11 24.22
CA TYR A 888 -17.87 3.70 24.62
C TYR A 888 -16.62 2.96 24.17
N ILE A 889 -15.97 2.27 25.10
CA ILE A 889 -15.04 1.18 24.79
C ILE A 889 -15.75 -0.12 25.17
N THR A 890 -16.00 -0.99 24.20
CA THR A 890 -16.78 -2.21 24.41
C THR A 890 -16.14 -3.42 23.73
N GLU A 891 -16.30 -4.59 24.34
CA GLU A 891 -15.86 -5.88 23.79
C GLU A 891 -14.41 -5.87 23.28
N SER A 892 -13.51 -5.15 23.97
CA SER A 892 -12.14 -4.91 23.51
C SER A 892 -11.11 -5.38 24.51
N TYR A 893 -9.89 -5.69 24.05
CA TYR A 893 -8.82 -6.08 24.97
C TYR A 893 -7.44 -5.54 24.64
N PHE A 894 -6.63 -5.44 25.70
CA PHE A 894 -5.23 -5.08 25.62
C PHE A 894 -4.32 -6.19 26.16
N ASP A 895 -3.28 -6.54 25.40
CA ASP A 895 -2.29 -7.57 25.74
C ASP A 895 -0.87 -7.16 25.29
N GLY A 896 -0.58 -5.86 25.35
CA GLY A 896 0.70 -5.27 24.94
C GLY A 896 1.49 -4.67 26.11
N ILE A 897 2.27 -3.63 25.83
CA ILE A 897 3.06 -2.91 26.85
C ILE A 897 2.70 -1.42 26.85
N VAL A 898 2.40 -0.84 28.01
CA VAL A 898 2.26 0.61 28.20
C VAL A 898 3.36 1.09 29.14
N ASN A 899 4.20 2.03 28.67
CA ASN A 899 5.30 2.60 29.44
C ASN A 899 5.20 4.13 29.52
N ASP A 900 5.62 4.71 30.64
CA ASP A 900 5.95 6.11 30.72
C ASP A 900 7.25 6.44 29.94
N TRP A 901 7.41 7.71 29.56
CA TRP A 901 8.59 8.19 28.86
C TRP A 901 9.70 8.56 29.85
N GLU A 902 10.80 7.82 29.86
CA GLU A 902 11.97 8.14 30.69
C GLU A 902 12.67 9.42 30.18
N GLY A 903 12.62 10.50 30.97
CA GLY A 903 13.41 11.72 30.74
C GLY A 903 12.64 13.04 30.65
N TYR A 904 11.32 13.04 30.82
CA TYR A 904 10.54 14.28 30.86
C TYR A 904 10.58 14.92 32.26
N ASN A 905 11.39 15.96 32.44
CA ASN A 905 11.51 16.70 33.71
C ASN A 905 10.62 17.96 33.79
N GLY A 906 9.53 18.01 33.02
CA GLY A 906 8.62 19.16 32.98
C GLY A 906 7.43 19.02 33.95
N PRO A 907 6.72 20.11 34.30
CA PRO A 907 5.49 20.00 35.09
C PRO A 907 4.41 19.32 34.24
N VAL A 908 4.05 18.10 34.57
CA VAL A 908 2.85 17.41 34.04
C VAL A 908 1.74 17.51 35.09
N GLU A 909 0.58 18.03 34.69
CA GLU A 909 -0.52 18.27 35.64
C GLU A 909 -1.14 16.97 36.16
N ARG A 910 -1.14 15.88 35.36
CA ARG A 910 -1.59 14.52 35.74
C ARG A 910 -0.97 13.46 34.83
N ILE A 911 -0.38 12.42 35.43
CA ILE A 911 0.15 11.26 34.71
C ILE A 911 -0.82 10.09 34.99
N ASN A 912 -1.60 9.65 33.99
CA ASN A 912 -2.61 8.58 34.15
C ASN A 912 -2.33 7.44 33.18
N PHE A 913 -2.21 6.22 33.67
CA PHE A 913 -1.82 5.05 32.89
C PHE A 913 -2.78 3.89 33.18
N GLY A 914 -3.26 3.22 32.13
CA GLY A 914 -4.10 2.05 32.33
C GLY A 914 -4.04 1.01 31.22
N GLY A 915 -4.42 -0.23 31.55
CA GLY A 915 -4.42 -1.34 30.59
C GLY A 915 -5.39 -1.13 29.43
N ILE A 916 -6.62 -0.68 29.70
CA ILE A 916 -7.60 -0.31 28.65
C ILE A 916 -7.48 1.18 28.32
N ALA A 917 -7.54 2.04 29.33
CA ALA A 917 -7.56 3.49 29.11
C ALA A 917 -6.69 4.26 30.11
N GLY A 918 -6.05 5.33 29.64
CA GLY A 918 -5.37 6.26 30.54
C GLY A 918 -6.39 7.03 31.39
N THR A 919 -7.36 7.66 30.74
CA THR A 919 -8.46 8.40 31.37
C THR A 919 -9.80 8.04 30.75
N VAL A 920 -10.86 7.98 31.58
CA VAL A 920 -12.26 7.87 31.15
C VAL A 920 -13.09 8.95 31.86
N MET A 921 -13.80 9.82 31.12
CA MET A 921 -14.56 10.94 31.68
C MET A 921 -15.95 11.08 31.06
N ASN A 922 -17.02 11.04 31.85
CA ASN A 922 -18.39 10.99 31.34
C ASN A 922 -18.56 9.93 30.23
N SER A 923 -18.09 8.69 30.44
CA SER A 923 -18.00 7.66 29.40
C SER A 923 -18.04 6.24 29.97
N TYR A 924 -18.01 5.24 29.10
CA TYR A 924 -18.29 3.85 29.43
C TYR A 924 -17.17 2.90 28.97
N VAL A 925 -16.79 1.97 29.83
CA VAL A 925 -15.96 0.81 29.45
C VAL A 925 -16.73 -0.45 29.81
N LEU A 926 -17.06 -1.26 28.80
CA LEU A 926 -17.98 -2.40 28.93
C LEU A 926 -17.33 -3.68 28.39
N ASN A 927 -17.58 -4.81 29.04
CA ASN A 927 -17.24 -6.14 28.50
C ASN A 927 -15.80 -6.26 27.96
N SER A 928 -14.82 -5.68 28.66
CA SER A 928 -13.45 -5.54 28.14
C SER A 928 -12.41 -6.07 29.13
N TYR A 929 -11.23 -6.44 28.66
CA TYR A 929 -10.17 -6.93 29.55
C TYR A 929 -8.76 -6.49 29.18
N ALA A 930 -7.87 -6.45 30.16
CA ALA A 930 -6.46 -6.18 29.92
C ALA A 930 -5.57 -7.27 30.54
N SER A 931 -4.55 -7.73 29.83
CA SER A 931 -3.58 -8.75 30.27
C SER A 931 -2.11 -8.40 30.02
N GLY A 932 -1.84 -7.24 29.40
CA GLY A 932 -0.49 -6.76 29.14
C GLY A 932 0.25 -6.20 30.36
N THR A 933 1.30 -5.41 30.11
CA THR A 933 2.12 -4.78 31.15
C THR A 933 1.89 -3.27 31.16
N VAL A 934 1.81 -2.66 32.35
CA VAL A 934 1.78 -1.21 32.54
C VAL A 934 2.92 -0.80 33.47
N ILE A 935 3.84 0.01 32.97
CA ILE A 935 5.01 0.53 33.68
C ILE A 935 4.88 2.06 33.73
N ALA A 936 4.80 2.63 34.93
CA ALA A 936 4.68 4.07 35.14
C ALA A 936 5.43 4.48 36.42
N THR A 937 6.71 4.79 36.28
CA THR A 937 7.65 5.05 37.38
C THR A 937 7.67 6.49 37.87
N GLU A 938 7.05 7.43 37.15
CA GLU A 938 6.84 8.80 37.66
C GLU A 938 5.55 8.95 38.51
N THR A 939 5.33 10.10 39.16
CA THR A 939 4.15 10.34 40.03
C THR A 939 2.84 10.25 39.24
N SER A 940 2.20 9.08 39.27
CA SER A 940 1.13 8.72 38.34
C SER A 940 -0.05 8.04 39.04
N ASN A 941 -1.24 8.12 38.45
CA ASN A 941 -2.38 7.24 38.75
C ASN A 941 -2.34 6.05 37.79
N VAL A 942 -2.11 4.86 38.31
CA VAL A 942 -1.88 3.65 37.50
C VAL A 942 -2.95 2.60 37.81
N GLY A 943 -3.71 2.16 36.81
CA GLY A 943 -4.74 1.14 37.00
C GLY A 943 -4.60 -0.01 36.03
N GLY A 944 -4.83 -1.24 36.47
CA GLY A 944 -4.77 -2.38 35.55
C GLY A 944 -5.84 -2.35 34.44
N LEU A 945 -6.93 -1.61 34.62
CA LEU A 945 -7.90 -1.27 33.57
C LEU A 945 -7.80 0.21 33.18
N VAL A 946 -7.97 1.11 34.15
CA VAL A 946 -8.07 2.55 33.88
C VAL A 946 -7.22 3.34 34.87
N GLY A 947 -6.41 4.27 34.37
CA GLY A 947 -5.61 5.15 35.23
C GLY A 947 -6.46 6.11 36.06
N PHE A 948 -7.33 6.87 35.42
CA PHE A 948 -8.23 7.84 36.08
C PHE A 948 -9.64 7.79 35.51
N THR A 949 -10.65 7.88 36.37
CA THR A 949 -12.05 7.90 35.96
C THR A 949 -12.88 8.97 36.69
N ASP A 950 -13.77 9.64 35.94
CA ASP A 950 -14.68 10.68 36.44
C ASP A 950 -16.07 10.64 35.78
N TYR A 951 -17.16 10.72 36.55
CA TYR A 951 -18.56 10.58 36.08
C TYR A 951 -18.78 9.43 35.07
N SER A 952 -18.03 8.34 35.20
CA SER A 952 -17.96 7.28 34.19
C SER A 952 -18.33 5.93 34.76
N SER A 953 -18.67 4.98 33.89
CA SER A 953 -19.06 3.63 34.30
C SER A 953 -18.20 2.56 33.64
N ILE A 954 -17.51 1.77 34.48
CA ILE A 954 -16.70 0.63 34.05
C ILE A 954 -17.44 -0.63 34.49
N GLN A 955 -17.89 -1.44 33.53
CA GLN A 955 -18.76 -2.59 33.81
C GLN A 955 -18.28 -3.87 33.13
N LYS A 956 -18.38 -4.98 33.86
CA LYS A 956 -18.14 -6.34 33.30
C LYS A 956 -16.75 -6.46 32.67
N CYS A 957 -15.75 -5.92 33.34
CA CYS A 957 -14.36 -5.92 32.87
C CYS A 957 -13.46 -6.69 33.83
N TYR A 958 -12.34 -7.22 33.36
CA TYR A 958 -11.31 -7.78 34.24
C TYR A 958 -9.90 -7.35 33.83
N SER A 959 -8.98 -7.27 34.79
CA SER A 959 -7.56 -7.05 34.49
C SER A 959 -6.70 -8.16 35.05
N ARG A 960 -5.73 -8.60 34.23
CA ARG A 960 -4.62 -9.47 34.55
C ARG A 960 -3.28 -8.75 34.39
N THR A 961 -3.31 -7.43 34.18
CA THR A 961 -2.11 -6.69 33.81
C THR A 961 -1.05 -6.78 34.88
N GLU A 962 0.20 -6.89 34.45
CA GLU A 962 1.35 -6.69 35.32
C GLU A 962 1.56 -5.18 35.49
N ILE A 963 1.66 -4.70 36.74
CA ILE A 963 1.69 -3.26 37.01
C ILE A 963 2.95 -2.90 37.80
N ASP A 964 3.74 -1.96 37.28
CA ASP A 964 4.88 -1.35 37.96
C ASP A 964 4.72 0.17 38.10
N PHE A 965 4.84 0.69 39.31
CA PHE A 965 4.66 2.11 39.62
C PHE A 965 5.30 2.53 40.95
N ASN A 966 5.51 3.84 41.11
CA ASN A 966 6.17 4.41 42.30
C ASN A 966 5.27 5.17 43.28
N ASP A 967 4.08 5.63 42.87
CA ASP A 967 3.21 6.48 43.71
C ASP A 967 1.80 5.87 43.91
N TYR A 968 0.82 6.17 43.05
CA TYR A 968 -0.56 5.67 43.19
C TYR A 968 -0.89 4.62 42.14
N GLY A 969 -1.20 3.40 42.59
CA GLY A 969 -1.67 2.37 41.66
C GLY A 969 -2.61 1.36 42.28
N ALA A 970 -3.45 0.74 41.44
CA ALA A 970 -4.43 -0.23 41.87
C ALA A 970 -4.68 -1.30 40.80
N ALA A 971 -5.23 -2.43 41.24
CA ALA A 971 -5.43 -3.59 40.38
C ALA A 971 -6.37 -3.31 39.20
N LEU A 972 -7.45 -2.51 39.40
CA LEU A 972 -8.36 -2.10 38.33
C LEU A 972 -8.24 -0.60 38.02
N ILE A 973 -8.50 0.27 39.00
CA ILE A 973 -8.65 1.71 38.75
C ILE A 973 -7.67 2.53 39.57
N GLY A 974 -6.76 3.24 38.90
CA GLY A 974 -5.71 4.03 39.54
C GLY A 974 -6.26 5.16 40.40
N LYS A 975 -7.30 5.88 39.96
CA LYS A 975 -8.03 6.86 40.77
C LYS A 975 -9.45 7.04 40.26
N MET A 976 -10.41 7.03 41.18
CA MET A 976 -11.83 7.21 40.88
C MET A 976 -12.42 8.38 41.66
N THR A 977 -13.13 9.28 40.98
CA THR A 977 -13.77 10.48 41.56
C THR A 977 -15.23 10.65 41.13
N ASN A 978 -15.94 11.53 41.85
CA ASN A 978 -17.35 11.90 41.62
C ASN A 978 -18.28 10.67 41.53
N GLU A 979 -19.37 10.76 40.77
CA GLU A 979 -20.38 9.69 40.60
C GLU A 979 -19.91 8.55 39.67
N SER A 980 -18.61 8.24 39.65
CA SER A 980 -18.09 7.12 38.86
C SER A 980 -18.50 5.77 39.47
N ALA A 981 -18.79 4.81 38.60
CA ALA A 981 -19.23 3.48 38.97
C ALA A 981 -18.33 2.35 38.42
N LEU A 982 -18.01 1.38 39.27
CA LEU A 982 -17.31 0.15 38.93
C LEU A 982 -18.23 -1.05 39.23
N ILE A 983 -18.68 -1.75 38.20
CA ILE A 983 -19.80 -2.71 38.31
C ILE A 983 -19.41 -4.08 37.72
N SER A 984 -19.48 -5.13 38.53
CA SER A 984 -19.23 -6.51 38.07
C SER A 984 -17.83 -6.74 37.47
N CYS A 985 -16.81 -6.09 38.03
CA CYS A 985 -15.42 -6.17 37.53
C CYS A 985 -14.52 -7.06 38.40
N VAL A 986 -13.46 -7.64 37.82
CA VAL A 986 -12.60 -8.61 38.49
C VAL A 986 -11.11 -8.29 38.36
N ALA A 987 -10.40 -8.21 39.50
CA ALA A 987 -8.95 -8.05 39.57
C ALA A 987 -8.24 -9.41 39.63
N LEU A 988 -7.51 -9.77 38.57
CA LEU A 988 -6.78 -11.03 38.38
C LEU A 988 -5.27 -10.80 38.16
N ASN A 989 -4.77 -9.62 38.54
CA ASN A 989 -3.38 -9.20 38.34
C ASN A 989 -2.42 -10.14 39.08
N THR A 990 -1.41 -10.64 38.37
CA THR A 990 -0.43 -11.59 38.90
C THR A 990 0.76 -10.92 39.58
N SER A 991 1.03 -9.65 39.26
CA SER A 991 2.10 -8.85 39.85
C SER A 991 1.71 -7.37 39.92
N ILE A 992 1.92 -6.78 41.09
CA ILE A 992 1.74 -5.34 41.36
C ILE A 992 2.97 -4.91 42.18
N SER A 993 3.76 -3.98 41.63
CA SER A 993 5.00 -3.48 42.22
C SER A 993 4.78 -2.79 43.57
N THR A 994 5.70 -3.03 44.51
CA THR A 994 5.45 -2.75 45.92
C THR A 994 5.93 -1.38 46.44
N ALA A 995 5.46 -0.28 45.84
CA ALA A 995 5.62 1.08 46.38
C ALA A 995 4.86 1.32 47.73
N PRO A 996 5.09 2.42 48.48
CA PRO A 996 4.54 2.57 49.83
C PRO A 996 3.03 2.92 49.95
N ALA A 997 2.26 3.10 48.87
CA ALA A 997 0.94 3.75 48.92
C ALA A 997 -0.23 2.95 48.31
N ASN A 998 -1.27 2.75 49.13
CA ASN A 998 -2.67 2.35 48.89
C ASN A 998 -2.97 1.36 47.74
N TRP A 999 -3.09 0.05 48.03
CA TRP A 999 -3.54 -0.95 47.05
C TRP A 999 -4.84 -1.65 47.42
N GLY A 1000 -5.63 -1.86 46.37
CA GLY A 1000 -6.90 -2.57 46.34
C GLY A 1000 -7.40 -2.62 44.89
N ILE A 1001 -8.71 -2.81 44.71
CA ILE A 1001 -9.34 -2.72 43.39
C ILE A 1001 -9.28 -1.27 42.84
N THR A 1002 -9.29 -0.27 43.73
CA THR A 1002 -9.15 1.17 43.43
C THR A 1002 -8.41 1.88 44.57
N THR A 1003 -7.75 3.03 44.30
CA THR A 1003 -7.02 3.82 45.32
C THR A 1003 -7.89 4.81 46.11
N SER A 1004 -9.13 5.09 45.68
CA SER A 1004 -9.99 6.06 46.35
C SER A 1004 -10.73 5.46 47.56
N ASN A 1005 -10.70 6.18 48.69
CA ASN A 1005 -11.54 5.91 49.87
C ASN A 1005 -13.00 6.24 49.53
N ILE A 1006 -13.69 5.33 48.83
CA ILE A 1006 -15.07 5.57 48.41
C ILE A 1006 -15.97 5.20 49.58
N GLU A 1007 -16.62 6.20 50.15
CA GLU A 1007 -17.78 6.04 51.02
C GLU A 1007 -18.95 5.47 50.17
N SER A 1008 -18.93 4.15 49.97
CA SER A 1008 -20.01 3.21 49.66
C SER A 1008 -20.97 3.30 48.45
N ASP A 1009 -20.94 4.28 47.53
CA ASP A 1009 -21.99 4.34 46.46
C ASP A 1009 -21.54 4.02 45.02
N GLY A 1010 -20.25 3.76 44.75
CA GLY A 1010 -19.72 3.60 43.38
C GLY A 1010 -19.18 2.22 42.99
N VAL A 1011 -19.00 1.27 43.92
CA VAL A 1011 -18.39 -0.05 43.62
C VAL A 1011 -19.38 -1.17 43.91
N PHE A 1012 -19.77 -1.93 42.88
CA PHE A 1012 -20.80 -2.97 42.97
C PHE A 1012 -20.34 -4.28 42.35
N ASN A 1013 -20.54 -5.39 43.06
CA ASN A 1013 -20.23 -6.75 42.57
C ASN A 1013 -18.80 -6.90 42.02
N CYS A 1014 -17.81 -6.23 42.61
CA CYS A 1014 -16.42 -6.36 42.19
C CYS A 1014 -15.68 -7.39 43.03
N TYR A 1015 -14.73 -8.10 42.42
CA TYR A 1015 -14.03 -9.22 43.04
C TYR A 1015 -12.52 -9.17 42.73
N ALA A 1016 -11.72 -9.90 43.50
CA ALA A 1016 -10.28 -10.05 43.28
C ALA A 1016 -9.82 -11.49 43.51
N LEU A 1017 -8.64 -11.81 42.96
CA LEU A 1017 -7.91 -13.05 43.21
C LEU A 1017 -7.38 -13.08 44.65
N ASP A 1018 -7.45 -14.24 45.30
CA ASP A 1018 -6.97 -14.43 46.68
C ASP A 1018 -5.44 -14.27 46.82
N SER A 1019 -4.70 -14.50 45.73
CA SER A 1019 -3.26 -14.36 45.65
C SER A 1019 -2.78 -12.94 45.28
N LEU A 1020 -3.67 -11.95 45.21
CA LEU A 1020 -3.27 -10.57 44.90
C LEU A 1020 -2.27 -10.07 45.97
N PRO A 1021 -1.11 -9.49 45.59
CA PRO A 1021 -0.12 -9.00 46.55
C PRO A 1021 -0.71 -7.96 47.51
N THR A 1022 -0.53 -8.12 48.84
CA THR A 1022 -1.01 -7.17 49.86
C THR A 1022 0.11 -6.68 50.76
N THR A 1023 0.06 -5.39 51.14
CA THR A 1023 0.91 -4.78 52.16
C THR A 1023 0.03 -4.24 53.30
N GLY A 1024 -0.18 -5.05 54.35
CA GLY A 1024 -0.42 -4.51 55.71
C GLY A 1024 -1.82 -4.06 56.17
N GLU A 1025 -2.93 -4.44 55.51
CA GLU A 1025 -4.36 -4.29 55.91
C GLU A 1025 -4.98 -2.86 55.99
N PRO A 1026 -6.26 -2.62 55.59
CA PRO A 1026 -7.05 -3.22 54.50
C PRO A 1026 -7.59 -2.15 53.52
N LEU A 1027 -7.54 -2.44 52.22
CA LEU A 1027 -8.71 -2.24 51.34
C LEU A 1027 -8.97 -3.55 50.59
N LYS A 1028 -9.27 -4.59 51.39
CA LYS A 1028 -10.05 -5.76 50.95
C LYS A 1028 -11.50 -5.41 50.61
N ASP A 1029 -11.92 -4.17 50.87
CA ASP A 1029 -13.33 -3.77 50.88
C ASP A 1029 -13.56 -2.38 50.29
N ALA A 1030 -14.37 -2.35 49.24
CA ALA A 1030 -15.42 -1.35 49.14
C ALA A 1030 -16.75 -2.10 48.91
N PRO A 1031 -17.78 -1.95 49.76
CA PRO A 1031 -17.80 -1.94 51.22
C PRO A 1031 -18.09 -3.35 51.79
N ARG A 1032 -17.24 -3.83 52.72
CA ARG A 1032 -17.45 -5.01 53.61
C ARG A 1032 -17.77 -6.37 52.97
N LYS A 1033 -16.77 -7.00 52.36
CA LYS A 1033 -16.70 -8.41 51.99
C LYS A 1033 -15.58 -9.13 52.77
N THR A 1034 -15.88 -10.34 53.21
CA THR A 1034 -14.96 -11.10 54.09
C THR A 1034 -13.93 -11.89 53.28
N ASP A 1035 -12.82 -12.30 53.91
CA ASP A 1035 -11.78 -13.17 53.32
C ASP A 1035 -12.33 -14.44 52.62
N ALA A 1036 -13.54 -14.88 52.98
CA ALA A 1036 -14.24 -16.02 52.39
C ALA A 1036 -14.79 -15.78 50.96
N GLU A 1037 -14.81 -14.53 50.49
CA GLU A 1037 -15.33 -14.15 49.16
C GLU A 1037 -14.23 -13.97 48.10
N PHE A 1038 -12.95 -13.93 48.48
CA PHE A 1038 -11.85 -14.07 47.52
C PHE A 1038 -11.79 -15.50 46.99
N LYS A 1039 -11.43 -15.65 45.72
CA LYS A 1039 -11.50 -16.92 45.00
C LYS A 1039 -10.17 -17.23 44.31
N THR A 1040 -9.89 -18.51 44.18
CA THR A 1040 -8.67 -19.04 43.57
C THR A 1040 -8.70 -18.89 42.04
N THR A 1041 -7.55 -19.09 41.39
CA THR A 1041 -7.46 -19.21 39.93
C THR A 1041 -8.44 -20.25 39.35
N GLU A 1042 -8.62 -21.38 40.03
CA GLU A 1042 -9.53 -22.46 39.60
C GLU A 1042 -11.00 -22.00 39.56
N PHE A 1043 -11.39 -21.09 40.46
CA PHE A 1043 -12.74 -20.53 40.46
C PHE A 1043 -12.99 -19.68 39.21
N TYR A 1044 -12.09 -18.76 38.88
CA TYR A 1044 -12.27 -17.82 37.76
C TYR A 1044 -12.01 -18.40 36.37
N THR A 1045 -11.48 -19.63 36.28
CA THR A 1045 -11.33 -20.36 35.01
C THR A 1045 -12.59 -21.18 34.64
N THR A 1046 -13.62 -21.16 35.48
CA THR A 1046 -14.91 -21.83 35.27
C THR A 1046 -16.00 -20.81 34.93
N ALA A 1047 -16.68 -20.96 33.79
CA ALA A 1047 -17.64 -19.95 33.31
C ALA A 1047 -18.83 -19.74 34.26
N SER A 1048 -19.37 -20.81 34.86
CA SER A 1048 -20.51 -20.74 35.79
C SER A 1048 -20.24 -19.96 37.09
N ASN A 1049 -18.96 -19.70 37.40
CA ASN A 1049 -18.53 -19.05 38.63
C ASN A 1049 -18.47 -17.52 38.49
N TRP A 1050 -18.48 -17.01 37.26
CA TRP A 1050 -18.60 -15.58 37.01
C TRP A 1050 -20.01 -15.10 37.39
N PRO A 1051 -20.17 -13.86 37.87
CA PRO A 1051 -21.42 -13.41 38.51
C PRO A 1051 -22.65 -13.65 37.63
N THR A 1052 -23.56 -14.53 38.09
CA THR A 1052 -24.81 -14.85 37.39
C THR A 1052 -25.68 -13.60 37.23
N GLY A 1053 -25.97 -13.23 35.98
CA GLY A 1053 -26.79 -12.05 35.62
C GLY A 1053 -26.00 -10.83 35.14
N GLY A 1054 -24.65 -10.88 35.17
CA GLY A 1054 -23.80 -9.77 34.70
C GLY A 1054 -23.07 -10.05 33.39
N TRP A 1055 -22.49 -11.24 33.23
CA TRP A 1055 -21.60 -11.60 32.12
C TRP A 1055 -22.30 -12.53 31.13
N ASP A 1056 -22.17 -12.24 29.83
CA ASP A 1056 -22.81 -13.00 28.75
C ASP A 1056 -21.82 -13.98 28.10
N PHE A 1057 -21.86 -15.24 28.54
CA PHE A 1057 -21.06 -16.33 27.98
C PHE A 1057 -21.72 -17.01 26.76
N VAL A 1058 -22.83 -16.47 26.27
CA VAL A 1058 -23.51 -16.96 25.07
C VAL A 1058 -22.99 -16.22 23.85
N SER A 1059 -22.92 -14.89 23.89
CA SER A 1059 -22.55 -14.08 22.72
C SER A 1059 -21.28 -13.23 22.85
N ILE A 1060 -20.78 -12.98 24.08
CA ILE A 1060 -19.66 -12.06 24.30
C ILE A 1060 -18.42 -12.78 24.81
N TRP A 1061 -18.54 -13.58 25.86
CA TRP A 1061 -17.40 -14.24 26.53
C TRP A 1061 -17.36 -15.74 26.20
N GLN A 1062 -16.16 -16.32 26.17
CA GLN A 1062 -15.93 -17.75 26.00
C GLN A 1062 -14.80 -18.24 26.92
N ASN A 1063 -14.83 -19.50 27.32
CA ASN A 1063 -13.70 -20.16 27.95
C ASN A 1063 -13.17 -21.23 26.98
N GLU A 1064 -12.00 -20.99 26.39
CA GLU A 1064 -11.39 -21.93 25.44
C GLU A 1064 -11.19 -23.32 26.05
N THR A 1065 -10.79 -23.39 27.33
CA THR A 1065 -10.71 -24.65 28.06
C THR A 1065 -11.16 -24.44 29.51
N GLU A 1066 -12.40 -24.87 29.78
CA GLU A 1066 -13.05 -24.74 31.09
C GLU A 1066 -12.19 -25.35 32.21
N GLY A 1067 -11.99 -24.59 33.29
CA GLY A 1067 -11.14 -24.96 34.42
C GLY A 1067 -9.64 -24.74 34.23
N THR A 1068 -9.19 -24.21 33.08
CA THR A 1068 -7.75 -23.96 32.82
C THR A 1068 -7.43 -22.57 32.27
N THR A 1069 -8.32 -21.95 31.49
CA THR A 1069 -8.12 -20.61 30.92
C THR A 1069 -9.13 -19.61 31.48
N TYR A 1070 -8.72 -18.34 31.59
CA TYR A 1070 -9.65 -17.25 31.90
C TYR A 1070 -10.58 -16.98 30.69
N PRO A 1071 -11.74 -16.34 30.90
CA PRO A 1071 -12.64 -15.98 29.81
C PRO A 1071 -11.95 -15.07 28.79
N THR A 1072 -12.07 -15.35 27.51
CA THR A 1072 -11.69 -14.46 26.42
C THR A 1072 -12.94 -14.00 25.67
N LEU A 1073 -12.80 -12.98 24.84
CA LEU A 1073 -13.92 -12.45 24.05
C LEU A 1073 -14.15 -13.33 22.81
N GLN A 1074 -15.42 -13.50 22.44
CA GLN A 1074 -15.83 -14.18 21.22
C GLN A 1074 -15.77 -13.21 20.03
N ASN A 1075 -15.58 -13.76 18.83
CA ASN A 1075 -15.69 -13.00 17.56
C ASN A 1075 -14.75 -11.79 17.44
N ILE A 1076 -13.62 -11.80 18.16
CA ILE A 1076 -12.54 -10.85 17.88
C ILE A 1076 -11.79 -11.32 16.63
N PRO A 1077 -11.36 -10.40 15.75
CA PRO A 1077 -10.52 -10.73 14.60
C PRO A 1077 -9.36 -11.65 14.99
N GLY A 1078 -9.20 -12.76 14.26
CA GLY A 1078 -8.05 -13.63 14.45
C GLY A 1078 -6.77 -12.88 14.12
N LEU A 1079 -5.87 -12.73 15.10
CA LEU A 1079 -4.53 -12.20 14.87
C LEU A 1079 -3.84 -13.08 13.82
N ILE A 1080 -3.52 -12.49 12.67
CA ILE A 1080 -2.86 -13.18 11.56
C ILE A 1080 -1.38 -13.32 11.97
N TRP A 1081 -0.88 -14.56 12.03
CA TRP A 1081 0.52 -14.88 12.29
C TRP A 1081 1.26 -15.19 10.99
#